data_AF-A0A813H3D6-F1
#
_entry.id   AF-A0A813H3D6-F1
#
_cell.length_a   1.000
_cell.length_b   1.000
_cell.length_c   1.000
_cell.angle_alpha   90.00
_cell.angle_beta   90.00
_cell.angle_gamma   90.00
#
_symmetry.space_group_name_H-M   'P 1'
#
loop_
_entity.id
_entity.type
_entity.pdbx_description
1 polymer ?
#
loop_
_entity_poly.entity_id
_entity_poly.type
_entity_poly.pdbx_seq_one_letter_code
_entity_poly.pdbx_strand_id
1 'polypeptide(L)'
;MGPPGGQKRGRKDSPTSAEEDGEALENLRLATSEVSELCDAPTLLRAEHFQRLGEAVFALPISQRSPSHSDSVVSSLRAARRAFQASTEVARAALLGDYVSMLGAALRQGFLLPRGATEVLSWLREALDCGDDAATLFRRLAAAEDERSRLLGLLAQFGDVQSAAAVLSSISPPSSRPRSLEAERPSRSRRRKEQEKAAKKAQKKPTKAKVPSSSSSEKALPEPSLELAPPLTPSASSTDKADDSGAIVGEAGAAASNLSRAERLDRLTRRLMSPAVQLPVPGEAQEEPARLTQDEVGAVFERHVPGVKQLTYRGQDGVHSLKFMQSCYVEGLRAFNGADLHNHLLWLFRLIVHQGHDDKPGASRHLREVAEAFTDCQAVQARTIEKVGLQLRGLALDFKGQMVRLVGEYKDMAVKMLAYEECTKLGGPDEYNDPPHYENRVIVDLGDICGLNKANIRQAEADSHAHSRFRPYKPESKRTAALRLAELFDLEALLKAFAAEASTFGSQSCQESLPRLFLEWANERMTQKHIVFDEDTCTRVEVDGDLALAISEVVFLGRPNGSDSESYRGERLLSLFHHDEELVAEIARQAAGQEEAAKEEAAKEEAGKGKDKPVAAEAKMVLEVDLGSHWAKIDAADIMRKVSEVEAKGESEVCFRDRGFNYKIDLQQMVQINLETGKRREIRRREEAGGKDEEESEDEDEDEE
;
A
#
# COMPACT_ATOMS: atom_id res chain seq x y z
N MET A 1 15.04 -53.69 -34.73
CA MET A 1 14.74 -52.66 -33.72
C MET A 1 14.44 -51.36 -34.45
N GLY A 2 13.15 -51.01 -34.58
CA GLY A 2 12.69 -49.77 -35.23
C GLY A 2 12.40 -48.67 -34.19
N PRO A 3 12.40 -47.39 -34.58
CA PRO A 3 12.24 -46.27 -33.65
C PRO A 3 10.79 -46.14 -33.17
N PRO A 4 10.56 -45.63 -31.95
CA PRO A 4 9.22 -45.56 -31.38
C PRO A 4 8.42 -44.43 -32.03
N GLY A 5 7.16 -44.74 -32.37
CA GLY A 5 6.21 -43.80 -32.97
C GLY A 5 5.80 -42.70 -32.00
N GLY A 6 5.87 -41.45 -32.49
CA GLY A 6 5.39 -40.27 -31.79
C GLY A 6 3.86 -40.24 -31.71
N GLN A 7 3.34 -40.24 -30.48
CA GLN A 7 1.93 -40.06 -30.18
C GLN A 7 1.60 -38.55 -30.26
N LYS A 8 0.86 -38.14 -31.29
CA LYS A 8 0.29 -36.78 -31.40
C LYS A 8 -0.78 -36.61 -30.32
N ARG A 9 -0.49 -35.87 -29.24
CA ARG A 9 -1.50 -35.37 -28.32
C ARG A 9 -2.19 -34.16 -28.97
N GLY A 10 -3.50 -34.29 -29.22
CA GLY A 10 -4.33 -33.18 -29.69
C GLY A 10 -4.38 -32.08 -28.64
N ARG A 11 -3.99 -30.87 -29.04
CA ARG A 11 -4.16 -29.64 -28.26
C ARG A 11 -5.67 -29.36 -28.21
N LYS A 12 -6.28 -29.31 -27.02
CA LYS A 12 -7.57 -28.65 -26.84
C LYS A 12 -7.29 -27.16 -27.01
N ASP A 13 -7.78 -26.57 -28.09
CA ASP A 13 -7.72 -25.12 -28.28
C ASP A 13 -8.56 -24.48 -27.16
N SER A 14 -7.92 -23.61 -26.39
CA SER A 14 -8.60 -22.73 -25.43
C SER A 14 -9.57 -21.81 -26.17
N PRO A 15 -10.74 -21.51 -25.60
CA PRO A 15 -11.73 -20.65 -26.23
C PRO A 15 -11.05 -19.34 -26.69
N THR A 16 -11.39 -18.92 -27.90
CA THR A 16 -10.82 -17.69 -28.45
C THR A 16 -11.46 -16.49 -27.75
N SER A 17 -10.75 -15.37 -27.62
CA SER A 17 -11.28 -14.17 -26.95
C SER A 17 -12.64 -13.72 -27.50
N ALA A 18 -12.91 -13.98 -28.79
CA ALA A 18 -14.19 -13.67 -29.43
C ALA A 18 -15.39 -14.50 -28.90
N GLU A 19 -15.15 -15.70 -28.38
CA GLU A 19 -16.20 -16.55 -27.78
C GLU A 19 -16.53 -16.08 -26.36
N GLU A 20 -15.52 -15.77 -25.55
CA GLU A 20 -15.68 -15.19 -24.20
C GLU A 20 -16.40 -13.82 -24.27
N ASP A 21 -16.08 -13.03 -25.30
CA ASP A 21 -16.70 -11.74 -25.58
C ASP A 21 -18.20 -11.87 -25.93
N GLY A 22 -18.59 -12.89 -26.69
CA GLY A 22 -19.99 -13.15 -27.04
C GLY A 22 -20.83 -13.61 -25.85
N GLU A 23 -20.24 -14.37 -24.93
CA GLU A 23 -20.90 -14.89 -23.74
C GLU A 23 -21.27 -13.77 -22.75
N ALA A 24 -20.36 -12.82 -22.51
CA ALA A 24 -20.63 -11.68 -21.63
C ALA A 24 -21.81 -10.82 -22.12
N LEU A 25 -21.92 -10.63 -23.44
CA LEU A 25 -22.99 -9.87 -24.06
C LEU A 25 -24.36 -10.56 -23.91
N GLU A 26 -24.40 -11.87 -24.13
CA GLU A 26 -25.63 -12.65 -23.99
C GLU A 26 -26.07 -12.74 -22.53
N ASN A 27 -25.12 -12.88 -21.58
CA ASN A 27 -25.41 -12.84 -20.15
C ASN A 27 -26.04 -11.50 -19.73
N LEU A 28 -25.55 -10.37 -20.25
CA LEU A 28 -26.18 -9.07 -20.01
C LEU A 28 -27.59 -9.00 -20.59
N ARG A 29 -27.80 -9.53 -21.80
CA ARG A 29 -29.13 -9.55 -22.45
C ARG A 29 -30.13 -10.40 -21.66
N LEU A 30 -29.70 -11.56 -21.17
CA LEU A 30 -30.52 -12.45 -20.34
C LEU A 30 -30.87 -11.80 -19.00
N ALA A 31 -29.87 -11.24 -18.30
CA ALA A 31 -30.09 -10.60 -17.00
C ALA A 31 -31.02 -9.37 -17.09
N THR A 32 -30.87 -8.56 -18.15
CA THR A 32 -31.75 -7.40 -18.38
C THR A 32 -33.18 -7.82 -18.73
N SER A 33 -33.36 -8.87 -19.54
CA SER A 33 -34.70 -9.43 -19.84
C SER A 33 -35.36 -10.01 -18.59
N GLU A 34 -34.63 -10.83 -17.83
CA GLU A 34 -35.13 -11.49 -16.61
C GLU A 34 -35.59 -10.45 -15.58
N VAL A 35 -34.77 -9.43 -15.30
CA VAL A 35 -35.17 -8.35 -14.39
C VAL A 35 -36.39 -7.61 -14.93
N SER A 36 -36.42 -7.26 -16.22
CA SER A 36 -37.55 -6.54 -16.81
C SER A 36 -38.86 -7.32 -16.73
N GLU A 37 -38.86 -8.62 -17.00
CA GLU A 37 -40.05 -9.48 -16.94
C GLU A 37 -40.57 -9.63 -15.50
N LEU A 38 -39.67 -9.81 -14.53
CA LEU A 38 -40.04 -9.99 -13.13
C LEU A 38 -40.53 -8.68 -12.48
N CYS A 39 -40.21 -7.52 -13.04
CA CYS A 39 -40.70 -6.25 -12.54
C CYS A 39 -42.21 -6.04 -12.75
N ASP A 40 -42.83 -6.76 -13.70
CA ASP A 40 -44.29 -6.77 -13.86
C ASP A 40 -44.99 -7.63 -12.79
N ALA A 41 -44.23 -8.42 -12.02
CA ALA A 41 -44.70 -9.20 -10.87
C ALA A 41 -43.76 -8.98 -9.66
N PRO A 42 -43.82 -7.83 -8.97
CA PRO A 42 -42.84 -7.41 -7.96
C PRO A 42 -42.61 -8.43 -6.82
N THR A 43 -43.60 -9.26 -6.50
CA THR A 43 -43.50 -10.32 -5.50
C THR A 43 -42.54 -11.46 -5.87
N LEU A 44 -42.13 -11.55 -7.14
CA LEU A 44 -41.18 -12.54 -7.64
C LEU A 44 -39.75 -12.00 -7.73
N LEU A 45 -39.54 -10.70 -7.55
CA LEU A 45 -38.21 -10.11 -7.59
C LEU A 45 -37.43 -10.48 -6.32
N ARG A 46 -36.22 -11.02 -6.49
CA ARG A 46 -35.33 -11.52 -5.43
C ARG A 46 -33.94 -10.89 -5.57
N ALA A 47 -33.17 -10.93 -4.49
CA ALA A 47 -31.76 -10.52 -4.42
C ALA A 47 -30.91 -11.05 -5.60
N GLU A 48 -31.08 -12.34 -5.92
CA GLU A 48 -30.35 -13.04 -6.99
C GLU A 48 -30.47 -12.36 -8.36
N HIS A 49 -31.61 -11.74 -8.68
CA HIS A 49 -31.79 -11.06 -9.98
C HIS A 49 -30.99 -9.76 -10.06
N PHE A 50 -30.88 -9.03 -8.93
CA PHE A 50 -30.03 -7.84 -8.82
C PHE A 50 -28.55 -8.20 -8.89
N GLN A 51 -28.16 -9.29 -8.22
CA GLN A 51 -26.80 -9.80 -8.26
C GLN A 51 -26.39 -10.22 -9.68
N ARG A 52 -27.21 -11.01 -10.38
CA ARG A 52 -26.94 -11.42 -11.77
C ARG A 52 -26.80 -10.23 -12.71
N LEU A 53 -27.66 -9.22 -12.58
CA LEU A 53 -27.53 -8.00 -13.38
C LEU A 53 -26.23 -7.24 -13.06
N GLY A 54 -25.86 -7.14 -11.77
CA GLY A 54 -24.60 -6.53 -11.34
C GLY A 54 -23.36 -7.27 -11.90
N GLU A 55 -23.36 -8.60 -11.83
CA GLU A 55 -22.32 -9.47 -12.37
C GLU A 55 -22.21 -9.33 -13.89
N ALA A 56 -23.34 -9.32 -14.61
CA ALA A 56 -23.35 -9.17 -16.06
C ALA A 56 -22.85 -7.78 -16.51
N VAL A 57 -23.17 -6.72 -15.77
CA VAL A 57 -22.64 -5.37 -16.00
C VAL A 57 -21.13 -5.32 -15.74
N PHE A 58 -20.64 -6.02 -14.72
CA PHE A 58 -19.22 -6.09 -14.37
C PHE A 58 -18.42 -6.90 -15.40
N ALA A 59 -18.97 -8.01 -15.88
CA ALA A 59 -18.30 -8.91 -16.80
C ALA A 59 -18.12 -8.32 -18.21
N LEU A 60 -18.91 -7.29 -18.60
CA LEU A 60 -18.82 -6.72 -19.95
C LEU A 60 -17.61 -5.78 -20.11
N PRO A 61 -16.63 -6.11 -21.00
CA PRO A 61 -15.44 -5.30 -21.23
C PRO A 61 -15.79 -3.89 -21.73
N ILE A 62 -14.99 -2.88 -21.33
CA ILE A 62 -15.19 -1.48 -21.72
C ILE A 62 -15.26 -1.30 -23.26
N SER A 63 -14.46 -2.07 -24.00
CA SER A 63 -14.38 -2.02 -25.47
C SER A 63 -15.67 -2.45 -26.19
N GLN A 64 -16.56 -3.19 -25.52
CA GLN A 64 -17.79 -3.72 -26.10
C GLN A 64 -19.05 -2.97 -25.65
N ARG A 65 -18.89 -1.98 -24.78
CA ARG A 65 -20.01 -1.19 -24.29
C ARG A 65 -20.51 -0.30 -25.41
N SER A 66 -21.78 -0.46 -25.75
CA SER A 66 -22.47 0.37 -26.72
C SER A 66 -23.51 1.24 -26.01
N PRO A 67 -23.90 2.39 -26.59
CA PRO A 67 -25.02 3.18 -26.09
C PRO A 67 -26.29 2.35 -25.86
N SER A 68 -26.59 1.39 -26.75
CA SER A 68 -27.73 0.49 -26.60
C SER A 68 -27.66 -0.43 -25.39
N HIS A 69 -26.45 -0.88 -24.98
CA HIS A 69 -26.30 -1.66 -23.75
C HIS A 69 -26.58 -0.78 -22.53
N SER A 70 -26.05 0.45 -22.53
CA SER A 70 -26.32 1.45 -21.49
C SER A 70 -27.82 1.70 -21.34
N ASP A 71 -28.52 1.93 -22.45
CA ASP A 71 -29.97 2.17 -22.46
C ASP A 71 -30.76 0.95 -21.97
N SER A 72 -30.33 -0.27 -22.32
CA SER A 72 -30.95 -1.52 -21.85
C SER A 72 -30.80 -1.72 -20.35
N VAL A 73 -29.60 -1.46 -19.80
CA VAL A 73 -29.35 -1.50 -18.36
C VAL A 73 -30.18 -0.43 -17.65
N VAL A 74 -30.17 0.82 -18.13
CA VAL A 74 -30.99 1.89 -17.53
C VAL A 74 -32.49 1.54 -17.57
N SER A 75 -32.99 0.96 -18.67
CA SER A 75 -34.38 0.52 -18.78
C SER A 75 -34.71 -0.57 -17.74
N SER A 76 -33.81 -1.53 -17.54
CA SER A 76 -33.96 -2.59 -16.54
C SER A 76 -33.93 -2.03 -15.12
N LEU A 77 -33.03 -1.07 -14.84
CA LEU A 77 -32.96 -0.36 -13.56
C LEU A 77 -34.25 0.45 -13.31
N ARG A 78 -34.85 1.09 -14.32
CA ARG A 78 -36.15 1.77 -14.19
C ARG A 78 -37.28 0.80 -13.88
N ALA A 79 -37.28 -0.38 -14.52
CA ALA A 79 -38.26 -1.43 -14.21
C ALA A 79 -38.09 -1.90 -12.76
N ALA A 80 -36.86 -2.17 -12.34
CA ALA A 80 -36.54 -2.61 -10.99
C ALA A 80 -36.90 -1.57 -9.92
N ARG A 81 -36.65 -0.28 -10.21
CA ARG A 81 -37.09 0.82 -9.32
C ARG A 81 -38.61 0.85 -9.15
N ARG A 82 -39.37 0.71 -10.24
CA ARG A 82 -40.86 0.67 -10.17
C ARG A 82 -41.34 -0.51 -9.34
N ALA A 83 -40.74 -1.69 -9.53
CA ALA A 83 -41.05 -2.88 -8.74
C ALA A 83 -40.66 -2.72 -7.25
N PHE A 84 -39.51 -2.10 -6.98
CA PHE A 84 -39.08 -1.76 -5.62
C PHE A 84 -40.07 -0.80 -4.96
N GLN A 85 -40.45 0.29 -5.62
CA GLN A 85 -41.43 1.26 -5.10
C GLN A 85 -42.83 0.66 -4.90
N ALA A 86 -43.22 -0.30 -5.72
CA ALA A 86 -44.50 -1.02 -5.59
C ALA A 86 -44.49 -2.14 -4.54
N SER A 87 -43.32 -2.54 -4.03
CA SER A 87 -43.17 -3.61 -3.06
C SER A 87 -43.66 -3.21 -1.66
N THR A 88 -44.08 -4.21 -0.88
CA THR A 88 -44.37 -4.02 0.55
C THR A 88 -43.13 -3.53 1.29
N GLU A 89 -43.31 -2.88 2.44
CA GLU A 89 -42.21 -2.35 3.25
C GLU A 89 -41.20 -3.45 3.65
N VAL A 90 -41.69 -4.64 4.02
CA VAL A 90 -40.87 -5.80 4.35
C VAL A 90 -40.03 -6.27 3.15
N ALA A 91 -40.63 -6.32 1.96
CA ALA A 91 -39.92 -6.72 0.74
C ALA A 91 -38.92 -5.65 0.29
N ARG A 92 -39.23 -4.36 0.46
CA ARG A 92 -38.30 -3.26 0.22
C ARG A 92 -37.09 -3.32 1.14
N ALA A 93 -37.29 -3.55 2.44
CA ALA A 93 -36.19 -3.69 3.39
C ALA A 93 -35.27 -4.87 3.03
N ALA A 94 -35.84 -5.99 2.55
CA ALA A 94 -35.07 -7.16 2.13
C ALA A 94 -34.27 -6.94 0.83
N LEU A 95 -34.75 -6.09 -0.09
CA LEU A 95 -34.14 -5.87 -1.40
C LEU A 95 -33.25 -4.60 -1.47
N LEU A 96 -33.32 -3.72 -0.48
CA LEU A 96 -32.65 -2.41 -0.51
C LEU A 96 -31.13 -2.53 -0.66
N GLY A 97 -30.49 -3.45 0.05
CA GLY A 97 -29.04 -3.67 -0.01
C GLY A 97 -28.56 -4.09 -1.40
N ASP A 98 -29.28 -5.04 -2.03
CA ASP A 98 -28.94 -5.53 -3.37
C ASP A 98 -29.21 -4.49 -4.45
N TYR A 99 -30.32 -3.75 -4.31
CA TYR A 99 -30.67 -2.64 -5.18
C TYR A 99 -29.59 -1.54 -5.16
N VAL A 100 -29.17 -1.11 -3.97
CA VAL A 100 -28.08 -0.12 -3.79
C VAL A 100 -26.76 -0.64 -4.37
N SER A 101 -26.40 -1.90 -4.10
CA SER A 101 -25.17 -2.52 -4.59
C SER A 101 -25.12 -2.56 -6.12
N MET A 102 -26.24 -2.88 -6.76
CA MET A 102 -26.38 -2.89 -8.22
C MET A 102 -26.26 -1.47 -8.81
N LEU A 103 -26.91 -0.46 -8.23
CA LEU A 103 -26.77 0.93 -8.68
C LEU A 103 -25.31 1.41 -8.59
N GLY A 104 -24.62 1.07 -7.48
CA GLY A 104 -23.20 1.36 -7.28
C GLY A 104 -22.32 0.65 -8.31
N ALA A 105 -22.59 -0.61 -8.64
CA ALA A 105 -21.85 -1.35 -9.66
C ALA A 105 -21.98 -0.70 -11.05
N ALA A 106 -23.19 -0.30 -11.45
CA ALA A 106 -23.42 0.38 -12.73
C ALA A 106 -22.69 1.72 -12.86
N LEU A 107 -22.63 2.50 -11.76
CA LEU A 107 -21.90 3.76 -11.69
C LEU A 107 -20.38 3.56 -11.72
N ARG A 108 -19.84 2.67 -10.88
CA ARG A 108 -18.38 2.42 -10.76
C ARG A 108 -17.77 1.96 -12.07
N GLN A 109 -18.51 1.18 -12.85
CA GLN A 109 -18.03 0.70 -14.13
C GLN A 109 -18.00 1.78 -15.20
N GLY A 110 -18.64 2.95 -15.01
CA GLY A 110 -18.78 3.93 -16.09
C GLY A 110 -19.65 3.39 -17.24
N PHE A 111 -20.56 2.46 -16.92
CA PHE A 111 -21.44 1.80 -17.89
C PHE A 111 -22.53 2.75 -18.42
N LEU A 112 -22.87 3.77 -17.64
CA LEU A 112 -23.97 4.67 -17.88
C LEU A 112 -23.53 5.88 -18.68
N LEU A 113 -24.26 6.21 -19.75
CA LEU A 113 -24.18 7.53 -20.39
C LEU A 113 -24.51 8.62 -19.35
N PRO A 114 -24.02 9.88 -19.53
CA PRO A 114 -24.20 10.94 -18.54
C PRO A 114 -25.66 11.11 -18.06
N ARG A 115 -26.63 11.01 -18.98
CA ARG A 115 -28.06 11.07 -18.65
C ARG A 115 -28.52 9.90 -17.77
N GLY A 116 -28.06 8.67 -18.05
CA GLY A 116 -28.37 7.49 -17.24
C GLY A 116 -27.70 7.53 -15.87
N ALA A 117 -26.46 8.02 -15.79
CA ALA A 117 -25.73 8.19 -14.54
C ALA A 117 -26.43 9.18 -13.60
N THR A 118 -26.86 10.32 -14.14
CA THR A 118 -27.67 11.32 -13.42
C THR A 118 -28.95 10.71 -12.85
N GLU A 119 -29.70 9.95 -13.65
CA GLU A 119 -30.92 9.28 -13.18
C GLU A 119 -30.59 8.29 -12.04
N VAL A 120 -29.60 7.43 -12.22
CA VAL A 120 -29.20 6.42 -11.22
C VAL A 120 -28.72 7.05 -9.91
N LEU A 121 -27.96 8.14 -9.97
CA LEU A 121 -27.53 8.89 -8.79
C LEU A 121 -28.72 9.47 -8.01
N SER A 122 -29.74 9.97 -8.71
CA SER A 122 -30.96 10.45 -8.04
C SER A 122 -31.69 9.32 -7.31
N TRP A 123 -31.71 8.10 -7.88
CA TRP A 123 -32.38 6.95 -7.26
C TRP A 123 -31.60 6.38 -6.09
N LEU A 124 -30.27 6.41 -6.18
CA LEU A 124 -29.40 6.03 -5.08
C LEU A 124 -29.61 6.97 -3.88
N ARG A 125 -29.68 8.27 -4.13
CA ARG A 125 -29.99 9.27 -3.09
C ARG A 125 -31.36 9.02 -2.47
N GLU A 126 -32.41 8.85 -3.28
CA GLU A 126 -33.75 8.51 -2.78
C GLU A 126 -33.76 7.24 -1.95
N ALA A 127 -33.07 6.17 -2.40
CA ALA A 127 -33.00 4.90 -1.67
C ALA A 127 -32.27 5.05 -0.32
N LEU A 128 -31.26 5.91 -0.25
CA LEU A 128 -30.54 6.23 0.99
C LEU A 128 -31.35 7.15 1.92
N ASP A 129 -32.17 8.04 1.36
CA ASP A 129 -33.03 8.99 2.11
C ASP A 129 -34.32 8.32 2.63
N CYS A 130 -34.74 7.16 2.09
CA CYS A 130 -36.01 6.49 2.41
C CYS A 130 -36.06 5.71 3.74
N GLY A 131 -35.12 5.83 4.69
CA GLY A 131 -35.15 4.96 5.88
C GLY A 131 -34.62 5.53 7.19
N ASP A 132 -35.51 5.67 8.18
CA ASP A 132 -35.17 5.61 9.61
C ASP A 132 -34.59 4.22 10.01
N ASP A 133 -34.79 3.20 9.17
CA ASP A 133 -34.27 1.83 9.34
C ASP A 133 -32.96 1.56 8.55
N ALA A 134 -32.41 2.57 7.87
CA ALA A 134 -31.11 2.49 7.21
C ALA A 134 -30.01 2.11 8.21
N ALA A 135 -30.07 2.63 9.45
CA ALA A 135 -29.14 2.31 10.52
C ALA A 135 -29.18 0.83 10.95
N THR A 136 -30.30 0.12 10.79
CA THR A 136 -30.43 -1.31 11.10
C THR A 136 -29.91 -2.17 9.93
N LEU A 137 -30.12 -1.71 8.70
CA LEU A 137 -29.60 -2.33 7.48
C LEU A 137 -28.06 -2.20 7.36
N PHE A 138 -27.52 -1.04 7.74
CA PHE A 138 -26.07 -0.79 7.76
C PHE A 138 -25.36 -1.50 8.91
N ARG A 139 -26.04 -1.74 10.05
CA ARG A 139 -25.51 -2.61 11.12
C ARG A 139 -25.33 -4.07 10.70
N ARG A 140 -26.03 -4.54 9.65
CA ARG A 140 -25.82 -5.88 9.06
C ARG A 140 -24.81 -5.89 7.92
N LEU A 141 -24.50 -4.74 7.33
CA LEU A 141 -23.52 -4.56 6.26
C LEU A 141 -22.32 -3.76 6.80
N ALA A 142 -21.47 -4.39 7.62
CA ALA A 142 -20.29 -3.75 8.22
C ALA A 142 -19.30 -3.15 7.20
N ALA A 143 -19.38 -3.51 5.91
CA ALA A 143 -18.57 -2.94 4.83
C ALA A 143 -19.16 -1.67 4.18
N ALA A 144 -20.37 -1.26 4.55
CA ALA A 144 -21.10 -0.21 3.84
C ALA A 144 -20.99 1.18 4.49
N GLU A 145 -20.37 1.33 5.66
CA GLU A 145 -20.17 2.65 6.27
C GLU A 145 -19.08 3.46 5.53
N ASP A 146 -18.03 2.78 5.07
CA ASP A 146 -17.03 3.32 4.14
C ASP A 146 -17.63 3.60 2.76
N GLU A 147 -18.44 2.67 2.22
CA GLU A 147 -19.08 2.87 0.92
C GLU A 147 -20.15 3.97 0.99
N ARG A 148 -20.87 4.12 2.12
CA ARG A 148 -21.79 5.24 2.38
C ARG A 148 -21.02 6.54 2.48
N SER A 149 -19.94 6.61 3.26
CA SER A 149 -19.11 7.82 3.40
C SER A 149 -18.49 8.24 2.06
N ARG A 150 -18.08 7.27 1.25
CA ARG A 150 -17.59 7.48 -0.12
C ARG A 150 -18.68 7.93 -1.08
N LEU A 151 -19.86 7.28 -1.08
CA LEU A 151 -20.99 7.64 -1.93
C LEU A 151 -21.59 9.00 -1.54
N LEU A 152 -21.66 9.31 -0.24
CA LEU A 152 -22.03 10.64 0.27
C LEU A 152 -20.96 11.68 -0.09
N GLY A 153 -19.67 11.34 -0.05
CA GLY A 153 -18.59 12.19 -0.52
C GLY A 153 -18.67 12.47 -2.03
N LEU A 154 -18.97 11.45 -2.84
CA LEU A 154 -19.25 11.62 -4.27
C LEU A 154 -20.48 12.50 -4.48
N LEU A 155 -21.60 12.24 -3.79
CA LEU A 155 -22.82 13.05 -3.86
C LEU A 155 -22.59 14.50 -3.42
N ALA A 156 -21.73 14.74 -2.41
CA ALA A 156 -21.37 16.08 -1.93
C ALA A 156 -20.48 16.84 -2.93
N GLN A 157 -19.62 16.15 -3.69
CA GLN A 157 -18.86 16.73 -4.80
C GLN A 157 -19.76 17.17 -5.97
N PHE A 158 -20.96 16.59 -6.09
CA PHE A 158 -21.93 16.85 -7.15
C PHE A 158 -23.10 17.73 -6.70
N GLY A 159 -22.84 18.79 -5.90
CA GLY A 159 -23.85 19.67 -5.28
C GLY A 159 -24.99 20.17 -6.20
N ASP A 160 -24.84 20.07 -7.51
CA ASP A 160 -25.92 20.05 -8.50
C ASP A 160 -25.75 18.86 -9.48
N VAL A 161 -26.84 18.13 -9.71
CA VAL A 161 -26.97 17.00 -10.64
C VAL A 161 -26.56 17.36 -12.08
N GLN A 162 -26.68 18.62 -12.50
CA GLN A 162 -26.16 19.08 -13.81
C GLN A 162 -24.63 19.18 -13.87
N SER A 163 -23.97 19.44 -12.74
CA SER A 163 -22.51 19.52 -12.66
C SER A 163 -21.84 18.15 -12.80
N ALA A 164 -22.49 17.08 -12.32
CA ALA A 164 -22.06 15.70 -12.51
C ALA A 164 -22.05 15.28 -14.00
N ALA A 165 -23.06 15.70 -14.76
CA ALA A 165 -23.15 15.41 -16.20
C ALA A 165 -22.04 16.11 -17.01
N ALA A 166 -21.59 17.29 -16.58
CA ALA A 166 -20.51 18.04 -17.23
C ALA A 166 -19.13 17.38 -17.00
N VAL A 167 -18.87 16.87 -15.79
CA VAL A 167 -17.64 16.14 -15.45
C VAL A 167 -17.60 14.75 -16.11
N LEU A 168 -18.73 14.04 -16.19
CA LEU A 168 -18.78 12.74 -16.90
C LEU A 168 -18.67 12.90 -18.43
N SER A 169 -19.11 14.03 -18.98
CA SER A 169 -18.97 14.35 -20.41
C SER A 169 -17.52 14.71 -20.81
N SER A 170 -16.68 15.16 -19.87
CA SER A 170 -15.27 15.46 -20.14
C SER A 170 -14.35 14.22 -20.10
N ILE A 171 -14.88 13.06 -19.69
CA ILE A 171 -14.14 11.80 -19.54
C ILE A 171 -14.27 10.87 -20.77
N SER A 172 -15.10 11.22 -21.77
CA SER A 172 -15.24 10.40 -22.99
C SER A 172 -13.99 10.47 -23.90
N PRO A 173 -13.56 9.36 -24.53
CA PRO A 173 -12.46 9.37 -25.49
C PRO A 173 -12.86 10.14 -26.75
N PRO A 174 -11.94 10.90 -27.39
CA PRO A 174 -12.29 11.73 -28.53
C PRO A 174 -12.69 10.85 -29.73
N SER A 175 -13.96 10.94 -30.14
CA SER A 175 -14.42 10.34 -31.40
C SER A 175 -13.76 11.05 -32.58
N SER A 176 -13.19 10.28 -33.50
CA SER A 176 -12.61 10.77 -34.74
C SER A 176 -13.65 11.49 -35.62
N ARG A 177 -13.47 12.79 -35.86
CA ARG A 177 -14.07 13.52 -36.98
C ARG A 177 -13.07 14.46 -37.66
N PRO A 178 -13.26 14.75 -38.95
CA PRO A 178 -12.18 15.05 -39.88
C PRO A 178 -11.74 16.51 -39.85
N ARG A 179 -10.46 16.69 -40.22
CA ARG A 179 -9.75 17.95 -40.42
C ARG A 179 -10.52 18.93 -41.30
N SER A 180 -10.59 20.18 -40.86
CA SER A 180 -10.30 21.33 -41.72
C SER A 180 -10.00 22.60 -40.92
N LEU A 181 -8.96 23.30 -41.40
CA LEU A 181 -8.63 24.72 -41.24
C LEU A 181 -7.61 25.14 -40.16
N GLU A 182 -6.53 25.68 -40.72
CA GLU A 182 -5.34 26.29 -40.12
C GLU A 182 -5.64 27.61 -39.42
N ALA A 183 -4.88 27.91 -38.36
CA ALA A 183 -4.35 29.25 -38.11
C ALA A 183 -3.08 29.16 -37.23
N GLU A 184 -2.11 29.98 -37.59
CA GLU A 184 -0.70 29.94 -37.21
C GLU A 184 -0.41 30.15 -35.71
N ARG A 185 0.55 29.37 -35.17
CA ARG A 185 1.34 29.74 -33.98
C ARG A 185 2.82 29.35 -34.16
N PRO A 186 3.79 30.17 -33.70
CA PRO A 186 5.19 30.02 -34.05
C PRO A 186 5.91 28.90 -33.27
N SER A 187 6.81 28.24 -33.99
CA SER A 187 7.43 26.95 -33.64
C SER A 187 8.37 26.95 -32.42
N ARG A 188 8.25 25.90 -31.60
CA ARG A 188 9.13 25.52 -30.46
C ARG A 188 10.58 25.17 -30.86
N SER A 189 10.95 25.30 -32.13
CA SER A 189 12.26 24.91 -32.67
C SER A 189 13.42 25.80 -32.19
N ARG A 190 13.14 27.08 -31.89
CA ARG A 190 14.20 28.05 -31.52
C ARG A 190 14.76 27.85 -30.10
N ARG A 191 13.93 27.47 -29.13
CA ARG A 191 14.36 27.26 -27.73
C ARG A 191 15.30 26.06 -27.55
N ARG A 192 15.17 25.02 -28.39
CA ARG A 192 15.98 23.80 -28.29
C ARG A 192 17.43 24.02 -28.76
N LYS A 193 17.64 24.90 -29.77
CA LYS A 193 18.98 25.24 -30.27
C LYS A 193 19.76 26.15 -29.31
N GLU A 194 19.10 26.96 -28.50
CA GLU A 194 19.77 27.81 -27.50
C GLU A 194 20.17 27.03 -26.25
N GLN A 195 19.33 26.09 -25.80
CA GLN A 195 19.66 25.19 -24.67
C GLN A 195 20.80 24.22 -25.03
N GLU A 196 20.87 23.73 -26.26
CA GLU A 196 21.97 22.85 -26.70
C GLU A 196 23.32 23.60 -26.85
N LYS A 197 23.29 24.90 -27.19
CA LYS A 197 24.48 25.76 -27.22
C LYS A 197 24.99 26.12 -25.82
N ALA A 198 24.11 26.22 -24.84
CA ALA A 198 24.50 26.46 -23.44
C ALA A 198 25.19 25.23 -22.82
N ALA A 199 24.68 24.02 -23.10
CA ALA A 199 25.25 22.78 -22.58
C ALA A 199 26.66 22.47 -23.14
N LYS A 200 26.91 22.78 -24.42
CA LYS A 200 28.22 22.57 -25.06
C LYS A 200 29.32 23.52 -24.60
N LYS A 201 29.00 24.60 -23.86
CA LYS A 201 29.99 25.57 -23.36
C LYS A 201 30.51 25.24 -21.96
N ALA A 202 29.92 24.26 -21.26
CA ALA A 202 30.31 23.88 -19.90
C ALA A 202 31.36 22.76 -19.81
N GLN A 203 31.66 22.04 -20.90
CA GLN A 203 32.67 20.97 -20.92
C GLN A 203 33.95 21.42 -21.66
N LYS A 204 34.78 22.23 -21.00
CA LYS A 204 36.20 22.38 -21.40
C LYS A 204 37.05 22.93 -20.26
N LYS A 205 37.61 22.04 -19.44
CA LYS A 205 38.91 22.20 -18.73
C LYS A 205 39.24 20.92 -17.95
N PRO A 206 40.35 20.22 -18.23
CA PRO A 206 40.89 19.22 -17.31
C PRO A 206 42.02 19.83 -16.48
N THR A 207 41.89 19.79 -15.15
CA THR A 207 43.00 19.99 -14.22
C THR A 207 43.58 18.64 -13.85
N LYS A 208 44.87 18.45 -14.19
CA LYS A 208 45.71 17.33 -13.75
C LYS A 208 45.77 17.29 -12.23
N ALA A 209 45.39 16.16 -11.63
CA ALA A 209 45.75 15.80 -10.27
C ALA A 209 46.61 14.53 -10.28
N LYS A 210 47.62 14.55 -9.42
CA LYS A 210 48.78 13.67 -9.35
C LYS A 210 48.46 12.52 -8.39
N VAL A 211 48.55 11.29 -8.88
CA VAL A 211 48.37 10.06 -8.10
C VAL A 211 49.65 9.75 -7.30
N PRO A 212 49.58 9.46 -5.99
CA PRO A 212 50.65 8.74 -5.31
C PRO A 212 50.36 7.23 -5.32
N SER A 213 51.39 6.49 -5.70
CA SER A 213 51.47 5.04 -5.66
C SER A 213 51.58 4.54 -4.22
N SER A 214 50.69 3.64 -3.80
CA SER A 214 50.90 2.79 -2.63
C SER A 214 50.80 1.33 -3.04
N SER A 215 51.94 0.66 -2.94
CA SER A 215 52.13 -0.78 -2.99
C SER A 215 51.48 -1.46 -1.78
N SER A 216 50.59 -2.42 -2.02
CA SER A 216 50.13 -3.37 -1.00
C SER A 216 50.58 -4.78 -1.37
N SER A 217 51.43 -5.32 -0.50
CA SER A 217 51.89 -6.70 -0.46
C SER A 217 50.74 -7.67 -0.22
N GLU A 218 50.64 -8.70 -1.07
CA GLU A 218 49.87 -9.92 -0.82
C GLU A 218 50.30 -10.58 0.49
N LYS A 219 49.33 -10.77 1.40
CA LYS A 219 49.42 -11.74 2.48
C LYS A 219 48.25 -12.71 2.31
N ALA A 220 48.57 -13.92 1.89
CA ALA A 220 47.67 -15.05 1.84
C ALA A 220 47.15 -15.37 3.26
N LEU A 221 45.84 -15.51 3.38
CA LEU A 221 45.18 -16.13 4.53
C LEU A 221 44.70 -17.53 4.13
N PRO A 222 44.77 -18.53 5.03
CA PRO A 222 44.50 -19.92 4.70
C PRO A 222 42.99 -20.24 4.72
N GLU A 223 42.62 -21.22 3.91
CA GLU A 223 41.30 -21.86 3.86
C GLU A 223 40.88 -22.45 5.22
N PRO A 224 39.59 -22.38 5.60
CA PRO A 224 39.08 -23.12 6.74
C PRO A 224 38.65 -24.53 6.29
N SER A 225 39.36 -25.53 6.82
CA SER A 225 39.00 -26.95 6.73
C SER A 225 37.68 -27.24 7.45
N LEU A 226 36.76 -27.90 6.74
CA LEU A 226 35.55 -28.51 7.27
C LEU A 226 35.91 -29.70 8.17
N GLU A 227 35.85 -29.51 9.49
CA GLU A 227 35.85 -30.62 10.46
C GLU A 227 34.41 -31.05 10.81
N LEU A 228 34.18 -32.33 10.62
CA LEU A 228 32.96 -33.07 10.94
C LEU A 228 32.74 -33.14 12.46
N ALA A 229 31.52 -32.82 12.89
CA ALA A 229 31.07 -33.01 14.26
C ALA A 229 31.02 -34.50 14.66
N PRO A 230 31.49 -34.88 15.86
CA PRO A 230 31.28 -36.23 16.42
C PRO A 230 29.95 -36.33 17.20
N PRO A 231 29.42 -37.56 17.38
CA PRO A 231 28.06 -37.77 17.85
C PRO A 231 27.92 -37.69 19.38
N LEU A 232 26.72 -37.30 19.79
CA LEU A 232 26.23 -37.30 21.17
C LEU A 232 26.19 -38.71 21.76
N THR A 233 26.69 -38.86 22.99
CA THR A 233 26.37 -39.97 23.88
C THR A 233 25.81 -39.44 25.20
N PRO A 234 24.84 -40.13 25.83
CA PRO A 234 24.22 -39.69 27.07
C PRO A 234 24.98 -40.24 28.28
N SER A 235 25.08 -39.47 29.37
CA SER A 235 25.27 -40.09 30.69
C SER A 235 24.73 -39.24 31.84
N ALA A 236 24.19 -39.99 32.78
CA ALA A 236 23.48 -39.67 34.01
C ALA A 236 24.27 -38.87 35.07
N SER A 237 23.45 -38.24 35.92
CA SER A 237 23.53 -38.12 37.38
C SER A 237 24.80 -37.53 38.04
N SER A 238 24.60 -36.41 38.73
CA SER A 238 25.14 -36.26 40.08
C SER A 238 24.30 -35.28 40.93
N THR A 239 24.08 -35.75 42.14
CA THR A 239 23.46 -35.20 43.35
C THR A 239 23.92 -33.81 43.82
N ASP A 240 22.97 -33.12 44.46
CA ASP A 240 23.08 -32.27 45.65
C ASP A 240 24.06 -31.09 45.68
N LYS A 241 23.48 -29.88 45.71
CA LYS A 241 23.60 -28.98 46.88
C LYS A 241 22.55 -27.88 46.83
N ALA A 242 21.79 -27.78 47.91
CA ALA A 242 20.84 -26.74 48.21
C ALA A 242 21.57 -25.41 48.44
N ASP A 243 21.17 -24.37 47.71
CA ASP A 243 21.29 -22.99 48.16
C ASP A 243 19.91 -22.32 48.04
N ASP A 244 19.37 -22.09 49.22
CA ASP A 244 18.15 -21.39 49.56
C ASP A 244 18.35 -19.90 49.30
N SER A 245 17.88 -19.43 48.14
CA SER A 245 17.61 -18.01 47.91
C SER A 245 16.26 -17.89 47.23
N GLY A 246 15.22 -17.81 48.06
CA GLY A 246 13.85 -17.51 47.67
C GLY A 246 13.75 -16.15 46.98
N ALA A 247 14.01 -16.12 45.69
CA ALA A 247 13.46 -15.12 44.79
C ALA A 247 12.04 -15.57 44.43
N ILE A 248 11.06 -14.86 44.99
CA ILE A 248 9.65 -14.94 44.62
C ILE A 248 9.56 -14.50 43.15
N VAL A 249 9.73 -15.45 42.23
CA VAL A 249 9.19 -15.34 40.87
C VAL A 249 7.70 -15.53 41.08
N GLY A 250 6.97 -14.42 41.21
CA GLY A 250 5.54 -14.43 41.36
C GLY A 250 4.93 -15.28 40.24
N GLU A 251 4.20 -16.32 40.64
CA GLU A 251 3.17 -16.94 39.83
C GLU A 251 2.17 -15.84 39.41
N ALA A 252 2.50 -15.08 38.37
CA ALA A 252 1.52 -14.48 37.50
C ALA A 252 0.90 -15.64 36.71
N GLY A 253 0.21 -16.50 37.45
CA GLY A 253 -0.47 -17.66 36.95
C GLY A 253 -1.43 -17.21 35.87
N ALA A 254 -1.29 -17.87 34.73
CA ALA A 254 -2.26 -18.21 33.69
C ALA A 254 -3.76 -18.10 34.07
N ALA A 255 -4.22 -16.94 34.55
CA ALA A 255 -5.60 -16.54 34.40
C ALA A 255 -5.80 -16.46 32.89
N ALA A 256 -6.39 -17.51 32.31
CA ALA A 256 -6.82 -17.53 30.93
C ALA A 256 -7.64 -16.27 30.71
N SER A 257 -7.03 -15.28 30.07
CA SER A 257 -7.65 -13.98 29.86
C SER A 257 -8.76 -14.22 28.87
N ASN A 258 -10.01 -14.23 29.34
CA ASN A 258 -11.22 -14.21 28.52
C ASN A 258 -11.32 -12.85 27.81
N LEU A 259 -10.38 -12.58 26.90
CA LEU A 259 -10.36 -11.38 26.11
C LEU A 259 -11.51 -11.44 25.12
N SER A 260 -12.25 -10.35 25.02
CA SER A 260 -13.20 -10.16 23.94
C SER A 260 -12.47 -10.20 22.59
N ARG A 261 -13.21 -10.54 21.53
CA ARG A 261 -12.66 -10.56 20.17
C ARG A 261 -12.02 -9.23 19.76
N ALA A 262 -12.56 -8.09 20.20
CA ALA A 262 -11.98 -6.76 19.94
C ALA A 262 -10.63 -6.55 20.63
N GLU A 263 -10.50 -6.95 21.91
CA GLU A 263 -9.24 -6.88 22.65
C GLU A 263 -8.17 -7.79 22.06
N ARG A 264 -8.58 -8.96 21.55
CA ARG A 264 -7.69 -9.88 20.83
C ARG A 264 -7.17 -9.28 19.54
N LEU A 265 -8.06 -8.69 18.73
CA LEU A 265 -7.67 -7.99 17.51
C LEU A 265 -6.70 -6.85 17.81
N ASP A 266 -7.02 -5.98 18.75
CA ASP A 266 -6.15 -4.85 19.13
C ASP A 266 -4.77 -5.32 19.63
N ARG A 267 -4.75 -6.36 20.48
CA ARG A 267 -3.49 -6.96 20.94
C ARG A 267 -2.67 -7.55 19.79
N LEU A 268 -3.31 -8.26 18.87
CA LEU A 268 -2.64 -8.82 17.70
C LEU A 268 -2.15 -7.71 16.77
N THR A 269 -2.96 -6.70 16.48
CA THR A 269 -2.57 -5.53 15.67
C THR A 269 -1.33 -4.85 16.23
N ARG A 270 -1.26 -4.60 17.55
CA ARG A 270 -0.06 -4.02 18.18
C ARG A 270 1.18 -4.88 17.98
N ARG A 271 1.06 -6.21 18.08
CA ARG A 271 2.18 -7.13 17.82
C ARG A 271 2.57 -7.12 16.35
N LEU A 272 1.60 -7.21 15.45
CA LEU A 272 1.83 -7.22 14.01
C LEU A 272 2.47 -5.93 13.55
N MET A 273 2.08 -4.77 14.09
CA MET A 273 2.66 -3.46 13.77
C MET A 273 3.98 -3.16 14.48
N SER A 274 4.55 -4.11 15.25
CA SER A 274 5.83 -3.91 15.91
C SER A 274 7.02 -4.42 15.06
N PRO A 275 8.27 -4.00 15.36
CA PRO A 275 9.46 -4.52 14.69
C PRO A 275 9.67 -6.03 14.88
N ALA A 276 8.89 -6.70 15.74
CA ALA A 276 9.02 -8.15 15.95
C ALA A 276 8.41 -8.95 14.79
N VAL A 277 7.54 -8.33 14.01
CA VAL A 277 6.87 -8.95 12.86
C VAL A 277 7.32 -8.20 11.61
N GLN A 278 8.56 -8.45 11.23
CA GLN A 278 9.26 -7.77 10.15
C GLN A 278 10.13 -8.80 9.41
N LEU A 279 10.08 -8.82 8.08
CA LEU A 279 11.05 -9.62 7.33
C LEU A 279 12.45 -8.99 7.46
N PRO A 280 13.48 -9.80 7.78
CA PRO A 280 14.86 -9.31 7.84
C PRO A 280 15.35 -8.89 6.45
N VAL A 281 16.46 -8.16 6.40
CA VAL A 281 17.13 -7.88 5.13
C VAL A 281 17.55 -9.23 4.51
N PRO A 282 17.15 -9.52 3.25
CA PRO A 282 17.61 -10.72 2.58
C PRO A 282 19.13 -10.74 2.50
N GLY A 283 19.72 -11.93 2.63
CA GLY A 283 21.15 -12.11 2.42
C GLY A 283 21.59 -11.62 1.03
N GLU A 284 22.84 -11.19 0.90
CA GLU A 284 23.35 -10.69 -0.36
C GLU A 284 23.19 -11.71 -1.50
N ALA A 285 22.92 -11.19 -2.70
CA ALA A 285 22.80 -12.03 -3.87
C ALA A 285 24.20 -12.55 -4.22
N GLN A 286 24.31 -13.82 -4.58
CA GLN A 286 25.55 -14.28 -5.20
C GLN A 286 25.68 -13.62 -6.56
N GLU A 287 26.92 -13.31 -6.95
CA GLU A 287 27.19 -12.72 -8.24
C GLU A 287 26.69 -13.64 -9.37
N GLU A 288 25.78 -13.09 -10.18
CA GLU A 288 25.29 -13.74 -11.38
C GLU A 288 25.87 -12.98 -12.60
N PRO A 289 26.81 -13.58 -13.36
CA PRO A 289 27.46 -12.90 -14.47
C PRO A 289 26.49 -12.71 -15.64
N ALA A 290 26.64 -11.62 -16.40
CA ALA A 290 25.88 -11.46 -17.65
C ALA A 290 26.35 -12.50 -18.67
N ARG A 291 25.48 -13.45 -19.03
CA ARG A 291 25.73 -14.53 -20.00
C ARG A 291 25.05 -14.30 -21.34
N LEU A 292 24.10 -13.38 -21.41
CA LEU A 292 23.28 -13.08 -22.58
C LEU A 292 23.55 -11.66 -23.09
N THR A 293 23.42 -11.48 -24.39
CA THR A 293 23.35 -10.16 -25.03
C THR A 293 21.97 -9.53 -24.81
N GLN A 294 21.84 -8.21 -25.04
CA GLN A 294 20.55 -7.52 -24.91
C GLN A 294 19.48 -8.11 -25.83
N ASP A 295 19.84 -8.51 -27.06
CA ASP A 295 18.89 -9.11 -28.01
C ASP A 295 18.42 -10.48 -27.55
N GLU A 296 19.31 -11.30 -26.98
CA GLU A 296 18.96 -12.60 -26.39
C GLU A 296 18.03 -12.44 -25.18
N VAL A 297 18.29 -11.45 -24.30
CA VAL A 297 17.37 -11.11 -23.19
C VAL A 297 15.99 -10.75 -23.74
N GLY A 298 15.95 -9.94 -24.81
CA GLY A 298 14.70 -9.59 -25.49
C GLY A 298 13.94 -10.83 -25.97
N ALA A 299 14.64 -11.75 -26.64
CA ALA A 299 14.08 -13.01 -27.14
C ALA A 299 13.53 -13.90 -26.00
N VAL A 300 14.21 -13.95 -24.85
CA VAL A 300 13.72 -14.67 -23.65
C VAL A 300 12.38 -14.11 -23.21
N PHE A 301 12.26 -12.79 -23.03
CA PHE A 301 10.99 -12.17 -22.63
C PHE A 301 9.89 -12.39 -23.68
N GLU A 302 10.18 -12.26 -24.97
CA GLU A 302 9.19 -12.49 -26.05
C GLU A 302 8.65 -13.92 -26.06
N ARG A 303 9.51 -14.90 -25.77
CA ARG A 303 9.13 -16.31 -25.70
C ARG A 303 8.21 -16.62 -24.52
N HIS A 304 8.46 -16.00 -23.37
CA HIS A 304 7.78 -16.33 -22.11
C HIS A 304 6.61 -15.41 -21.74
N VAL A 305 6.59 -14.18 -22.26
CA VAL A 305 5.62 -13.14 -21.92
C VAL A 305 4.89 -12.68 -23.19
N PRO A 306 3.72 -13.28 -23.51
CA PRO A 306 2.91 -12.84 -24.64
C PRO A 306 2.59 -11.35 -24.54
N GLY A 307 2.80 -10.61 -25.63
CA GLY A 307 2.51 -9.17 -25.66
C GLY A 307 3.60 -8.26 -25.07
N VAL A 308 4.76 -8.78 -24.67
CA VAL A 308 5.80 -7.97 -24.00
C VAL A 308 6.32 -6.80 -24.85
N LYS A 309 6.26 -6.90 -26.18
CA LYS A 309 6.63 -5.80 -27.11
C LYS A 309 5.72 -4.60 -26.99
N GLN A 310 4.46 -4.82 -26.62
CA GLN A 310 3.43 -3.80 -26.51
C GLN A 310 3.45 -3.11 -25.15
N LEU A 311 4.13 -3.67 -24.14
CA LEU A 311 4.24 -3.04 -22.83
C LEU A 311 5.03 -1.73 -22.92
N THR A 312 4.41 -0.66 -22.44
CA THR A 312 4.98 0.69 -22.38
C THR A 312 5.28 1.09 -20.95
N TYR A 313 6.42 1.74 -20.73
CA TYR A 313 6.81 2.28 -19.43
C TYR A 313 5.87 3.40 -19.02
N ARG A 314 5.14 3.22 -17.92
CA ARG A 314 4.16 4.17 -17.36
C ARG A 314 3.13 4.67 -18.37
N GLY A 315 2.71 3.81 -19.30
CA GLY A 315 1.77 4.18 -20.36
C GLY A 315 2.32 5.22 -21.35
N GLN A 316 3.64 5.48 -21.37
CA GLN A 316 4.23 6.44 -22.29
C GLN A 316 4.36 5.83 -23.70
N ASP A 317 3.58 6.38 -24.63
CA ASP A 317 3.58 5.95 -26.03
C ASP A 317 4.99 5.95 -26.64
N GLY A 318 5.36 4.81 -27.24
CA GLY A 318 6.66 4.59 -27.90
C GLY A 318 7.83 4.30 -26.96
N VAL A 319 7.61 4.33 -25.64
CA VAL A 319 8.63 4.03 -24.62
C VAL A 319 8.43 2.59 -24.14
N HIS A 320 8.90 1.63 -24.93
CA HIS A 320 8.67 0.20 -24.67
C HIS A 320 9.49 -0.34 -23.50
N SER A 321 8.82 -0.99 -22.54
CA SER A 321 9.42 -1.58 -21.33
C SER A 321 10.49 -2.63 -21.64
N LEU A 322 10.35 -3.36 -22.76
CA LEU A 322 11.33 -4.37 -23.19
C LEU A 322 12.75 -3.82 -23.32
N LYS A 323 12.92 -2.60 -23.86
CA LYS A 323 14.24 -1.97 -23.99
C LYS A 323 14.87 -1.61 -22.64
N PHE A 324 14.04 -1.26 -21.65
CA PHE A 324 14.49 -1.02 -20.29
C PHE A 324 14.93 -2.31 -19.63
N MET A 325 14.19 -3.41 -19.78
CA MET A 325 14.58 -4.73 -19.29
C MET A 325 15.93 -5.17 -19.88
N GLN A 326 16.11 -5.02 -21.20
CA GLN A 326 17.39 -5.31 -21.86
C GLN A 326 18.56 -4.49 -21.30
N SER A 327 18.35 -3.19 -21.08
CA SER A 327 19.38 -2.31 -20.51
C SER A 327 19.67 -2.66 -19.05
N CYS A 328 18.63 -2.91 -18.25
CA CYS A 328 18.71 -3.27 -16.84
C CYS A 328 19.46 -4.59 -16.61
N TYR A 329 19.39 -5.54 -17.54
CA TYR A 329 20.13 -6.80 -17.45
C TYR A 329 21.65 -6.58 -17.48
N VAL A 330 22.10 -5.58 -18.24
CA VAL A 330 23.52 -5.24 -18.38
C VAL A 330 23.95 -4.29 -17.26
N GLU A 331 23.23 -3.17 -17.13
CA GLU A 331 23.63 -2.00 -16.33
C GLU A 331 22.98 -1.95 -14.94
N GLY A 332 21.99 -2.80 -14.65
CA GLY A 332 21.17 -2.69 -13.44
C GLY A 332 20.13 -1.56 -13.49
N LEU A 333 19.41 -1.37 -12.38
CA LEU A 333 18.45 -0.28 -12.24
C LEU A 333 19.18 1.02 -11.92
N ARG A 334 19.06 2.00 -12.82
CA ARG A 334 19.80 3.27 -12.74
C ARG A 334 19.53 4.08 -11.48
N ALA A 335 18.32 4.01 -10.92
CA ALA A 335 17.96 4.71 -9.68
C ALA A 335 18.80 4.25 -8.48
N PHE A 336 19.37 3.04 -8.54
CA PHE A 336 20.15 2.47 -7.46
C PHE A 336 21.66 2.54 -7.73
N ASN A 337 22.11 3.16 -8.83
CA ASN A 337 23.53 3.22 -9.18
C ASN A 337 24.37 3.83 -8.03
N GLY A 338 25.34 3.06 -7.56
CA GLY A 338 26.23 3.47 -6.46
C GLY A 338 25.70 3.15 -5.05
N ALA A 339 24.48 2.65 -4.92
CA ALA A 339 23.99 2.04 -3.68
C ALA A 339 24.43 0.58 -3.59
N ASP A 340 24.60 0.06 -2.37
CA ASP A 340 24.95 -1.36 -2.13
C ASP A 340 23.91 -2.32 -2.73
N LEU A 341 22.66 -1.86 -2.79
CA LEU A 341 21.53 -2.58 -3.37
C LEU A 341 21.64 -2.79 -4.90
N HIS A 342 22.44 -1.99 -5.61
CA HIS A 342 22.55 -2.04 -7.07
C HIS A 342 22.92 -3.43 -7.59
N ASN A 343 24.04 -3.96 -7.08
CA ASN A 343 24.58 -5.24 -7.54
C ASN A 343 23.66 -6.39 -7.12
N HIS A 344 23.09 -6.31 -5.92
CA HIS A 344 22.11 -7.27 -5.43
C HIS A 344 20.94 -7.42 -6.42
N LEU A 345 20.29 -6.32 -6.78
CA LEU A 345 19.16 -6.33 -7.72
C LEU A 345 19.57 -6.75 -9.14
N LEU A 346 20.75 -6.31 -9.60
CA LEU A 346 21.30 -6.70 -10.90
C LEU A 346 21.48 -8.22 -10.99
N TRP A 347 22.09 -8.84 -9.99
CA TRP A 347 22.32 -10.28 -9.97
C TRP A 347 21.02 -11.08 -9.87
N LEU A 348 20.08 -10.64 -9.04
CA LEU A 348 18.75 -11.25 -8.98
C LEU A 348 18.01 -11.14 -10.31
N PHE A 349 18.06 -9.99 -10.99
CA PHE A 349 17.43 -9.82 -12.30
C PHE A 349 18.05 -10.75 -13.35
N ARG A 350 19.38 -10.89 -13.37
CA ARG A 350 20.07 -11.84 -14.25
C ARG A 350 19.67 -13.28 -13.97
N LEU A 351 19.58 -13.67 -12.69
CA LEU A 351 19.12 -15.01 -12.30
C LEU A 351 17.72 -15.30 -12.84
N ILE A 352 16.79 -14.35 -12.73
CA ILE A 352 15.43 -14.48 -13.27
C ILE A 352 15.46 -14.69 -14.79
N VAL A 353 16.23 -13.88 -15.50
CA VAL A 353 16.35 -14.00 -16.97
C VAL A 353 16.98 -15.32 -17.38
N HIS A 354 18.02 -15.79 -16.67
CA HIS A 354 18.67 -17.07 -16.96
C HIS A 354 17.74 -18.26 -16.72
N GLN A 355 16.88 -18.21 -15.71
CA GLN A 355 15.85 -19.24 -15.48
C GLN A 355 14.89 -19.34 -16.67
N GLY A 356 14.51 -18.19 -17.24
CA GLY A 356 13.76 -18.12 -18.50
C GLY A 356 14.54 -18.67 -19.68
N HIS A 357 15.78 -18.26 -19.86
CA HIS A 357 16.64 -18.75 -20.93
C HIS A 357 16.75 -20.28 -20.93
N ASP A 358 16.93 -20.87 -19.75
CA ASP A 358 17.08 -22.32 -19.54
C ASP A 358 15.74 -23.08 -19.54
N ASP A 359 14.61 -22.42 -19.85
CA ASP A 359 13.26 -22.99 -19.89
C ASP A 359 12.86 -23.76 -18.62
N LYS A 360 13.28 -23.25 -17.46
CA LYS A 360 12.98 -23.90 -16.17
C LYS A 360 11.48 -23.80 -15.82
N PRO A 361 10.91 -24.81 -15.12
CA PRO A 361 9.50 -24.78 -14.72
C PRO A 361 9.15 -23.51 -13.94
N GLY A 362 8.03 -22.87 -14.30
CA GLY A 362 7.58 -21.63 -13.66
C GLY A 362 8.21 -20.34 -14.20
N ALA A 363 9.25 -20.41 -15.04
CA ALA A 363 9.95 -19.21 -15.52
C ALA A 363 9.03 -18.20 -16.24
N SER A 364 8.03 -18.68 -17.00
CA SER A 364 7.07 -17.78 -17.66
C SER A 364 6.26 -16.94 -16.68
N ARG A 365 5.93 -17.47 -15.51
CA ARG A 365 5.23 -16.72 -14.45
C ARG A 365 6.13 -15.63 -13.89
N HIS A 366 7.37 -15.97 -13.58
CA HIS A 366 8.34 -15.06 -12.97
C HIS A 366 8.73 -13.92 -13.91
N LEU A 367 9.00 -14.23 -15.18
CA LEU A 367 9.27 -13.22 -16.20
C LEU A 367 8.08 -12.32 -16.47
N ARG A 368 6.85 -12.85 -16.43
CA ARG A 368 5.63 -12.04 -16.58
C ARG A 368 5.49 -11.05 -15.43
N GLU A 369 5.64 -11.50 -14.19
CA GLU A 369 5.55 -10.64 -13.00
C GLU A 369 6.57 -9.49 -13.06
N VAL A 370 7.81 -9.80 -13.45
CA VAL A 370 8.83 -8.76 -13.65
C VAL A 370 8.50 -7.85 -14.83
N ALA A 371 8.07 -8.38 -15.97
CA ALA A 371 7.74 -7.57 -17.15
C ALA A 371 6.60 -6.58 -16.89
N GLU A 372 5.59 -7.01 -16.14
CA GLU A 372 4.49 -6.15 -15.66
C GLU A 372 5.02 -5.07 -14.73
N ALA A 373 5.90 -5.38 -13.78
CA ALA A 373 6.50 -4.36 -12.91
C ALA A 373 7.33 -3.30 -13.70
N PHE A 374 7.87 -3.65 -14.87
CA PHE A 374 8.53 -2.70 -15.77
C PHE A 374 7.58 -1.75 -16.51
N THR A 375 6.26 -1.86 -16.32
CA THR A 375 5.32 -0.79 -16.69
C THR A 375 5.20 0.30 -15.63
N ASP A 376 5.78 0.11 -14.44
CA ASP A 376 5.70 1.06 -13.32
C ASP A 376 7.04 1.77 -13.04
N CYS A 377 7.18 2.42 -11.88
CA CYS A 377 8.41 3.10 -11.46
C CYS A 377 9.54 2.13 -11.08
N GLN A 378 10.79 2.62 -11.06
CA GLN A 378 11.96 1.79 -10.72
C GLN A 378 11.93 1.24 -9.29
N ALA A 379 11.22 1.89 -8.36
CA ALA A 379 11.03 1.36 -7.01
C ALA A 379 10.12 0.11 -7.02
N VAL A 380 9.05 0.10 -7.82
CA VAL A 380 8.21 -1.10 -8.01
C VAL A 380 9.02 -2.21 -8.70
N GLN A 381 9.80 -1.85 -9.73
CA GLN A 381 10.68 -2.80 -10.43
C GLN A 381 11.66 -3.47 -9.47
N ALA A 382 12.32 -2.70 -8.59
CA ALA A 382 13.26 -3.22 -7.60
C ALA A 382 12.62 -4.22 -6.63
N ARG A 383 11.46 -3.86 -6.05
CA ARG A 383 10.67 -4.76 -5.18
C ARG A 383 10.35 -6.08 -5.86
N THR A 384 9.85 -6.02 -7.09
CA THR A 384 9.47 -7.23 -7.83
C THR A 384 10.68 -8.08 -8.20
N ILE A 385 11.78 -7.47 -8.64
CA ILE A 385 13.03 -8.18 -8.93
C ILE A 385 13.56 -8.90 -7.67
N GLU A 386 13.61 -8.20 -6.53
CA GLU A 386 14.08 -8.79 -5.28
C GLU A 386 13.19 -9.96 -4.84
N LYS A 387 11.87 -9.75 -4.82
CA LYS A 387 10.88 -10.79 -4.48
C LYS A 387 11.04 -12.05 -5.34
N VAL A 388 10.99 -11.91 -6.66
CA VAL A 388 11.05 -13.05 -7.59
C VAL A 388 12.44 -13.70 -7.57
N GLY A 389 13.50 -12.89 -7.46
CA GLY A 389 14.87 -13.38 -7.42
C GLY A 389 15.17 -14.21 -6.17
N LEU A 390 14.69 -13.79 -5.00
CA LEU A 390 14.88 -14.53 -3.75
C LEU A 390 14.10 -15.84 -3.73
N GLN A 391 12.86 -15.84 -4.26
CA GLN A 391 12.08 -17.08 -4.46
C GLN A 391 12.87 -18.09 -5.30
N LEU A 392 13.46 -17.66 -6.42
CA LEU A 392 14.27 -18.52 -7.28
C LEU A 392 15.54 -19.06 -6.64
N ARG A 393 16.05 -18.42 -5.58
CA ARG A 393 17.22 -18.92 -4.84
C ARG A 393 16.85 -19.99 -3.81
N GLY A 394 15.58 -20.39 -3.75
CA GLY A 394 15.10 -21.33 -2.74
C GLY A 394 15.18 -20.74 -1.33
N LEU A 395 15.21 -19.41 -1.20
CA LEU A 395 14.93 -18.74 0.07
C LEU A 395 13.42 -18.81 0.31
N ALA A 396 12.92 -20.04 0.40
CA ALA A 396 11.57 -20.34 0.74
C ALA A 396 11.37 -19.93 2.19
N LEU A 397 10.38 -19.07 2.40
CA LEU A 397 9.93 -18.75 3.74
C LEU A 397 9.19 -19.97 4.28
N ASP A 398 9.43 -20.30 5.54
CA ASP A 398 8.57 -21.22 6.29
C ASP A 398 7.15 -20.62 6.44
N PHE A 399 6.24 -21.37 7.04
CA PHE A 399 4.87 -20.89 7.23
C PHE A 399 4.82 -19.53 7.95
N LYS A 400 5.61 -19.37 9.02
CA LYS A 400 5.70 -18.10 9.76
C LYS A 400 6.22 -16.99 8.87
N GLY A 401 7.27 -17.21 8.09
CA GLY A 401 7.82 -16.22 7.17
C GLY A 401 6.82 -15.83 6.07
N GLN A 402 6.03 -16.76 5.53
CA GLN A 402 4.96 -16.42 4.58
C GLN A 402 3.86 -15.57 5.25
N MET A 403 3.50 -15.89 6.50
CA MET A 403 2.57 -15.07 7.28
C MET A 403 3.13 -13.65 7.53
N VAL A 404 4.42 -13.52 7.90
CA VAL A 404 5.08 -12.20 8.04
C VAL A 404 5.09 -11.46 6.71
N ARG A 405 5.28 -12.16 5.57
CA ARG A 405 5.20 -11.56 4.24
C ARG A 405 3.81 -11.00 3.97
N LEU A 406 2.75 -11.79 4.22
CA LEU A 406 1.36 -11.35 4.06
C LEU A 406 1.03 -10.14 4.96
N VAL A 407 1.49 -10.15 6.21
CA VAL A 407 1.39 -8.99 7.12
C VAL A 407 2.11 -7.78 6.52
N GLY A 408 3.30 -7.97 5.95
CA GLY A 408 4.05 -6.91 5.27
C GLY A 408 3.29 -6.30 4.08
N GLU A 409 2.56 -7.10 3.30
CA GLU A 409 1.75 -6.60 2.18
C GLU A 409 0.60 -5.70 2.66
N TYR A 410 -0.04 -6.04 3.78
CA TYR A 410 -1.08 -5.21 4.40
C TYR A 410 -0.52 -3.96 5.08
N LYS A 411 0.69 -4.04 5.67
CA LYS A 411 1.41 -2.86 6.15
C LYS A 411 1.75 -1.90 5.00
N ASP A 412 2.21 -2.42 3.87
CA ASP A 412 2.48 -1.62 2.67
C ASP A 412 1.20 -0.93 2.16
N MET A 413 0.03 -1.58 2.27
CA MET A 413 -1.27 -0.96 1.95
C MET A 413 -1.62 0.17 2.91
N ALA A 414 -1.45 -0.03 4.23
CA ALA A 414 -1.64 1.04 5.21
C ALA A 414 -0.70 2.22 4.97
N VAL A 415 0.56 1.98 4.56
CA VAL A 415 1.52 3.02 4.20
C VAL A 415 1.03 3.84 3.00
N LYS A 416 0.50 3.18 1.97
CA LYS A 416 -0.08 3.87 0.80
C LYS A 416 -1.26 4.75 1.19
N MET A 417 -2.13 4.26 2.06
CA MET A 417 -3.27 5.03 2.58
C MET A 417 -2.79 6.26 3.35
N LEU A 418 -1.83 6.09 4.26
CA LEU A 418 -1.25 7.20 5.02
C LEU A 418 -0.57 8.22 4.10
N ALA A 419 0.22 7.74 3.13
CA ALA A 419 0.90 8.61 2.17
C ALA A 419 -0.09 9.42 1.34
N TYR A 420 -1.21 8.82 0.94
CA TYR A 420 -2.28 9.50 0.23
C TYR A 420 -2.99 10.54 1.11
N GLU A 421 -3.32 10.22 2.37
CA GLU A 421 -3.90 11.17 3.33
C GLU A 421 -3.01 12.40 3.51
N GLU A 422 -1.71 12.19 3.73
CA GLU A 422 -0.74 13.27 3.96
C GLU A 422 -0.47 14.10 2.69
N CYS A 423 -0.34 13.47 1.52
CA CYS A 423 -0.22 14.20 0.26
C CYS A 423 -1.45 15.09 0.00
N THR A 424 -2.64 14.64 0.38
CA THR A 424 -3.87 15.42 0.27
C THR A 424 -3.84 16.64 1.20
N LYS A 425 -3.38 16.48 2.45
CA LYS A 425 -3.22 17.58 3.42
C LYS A 425 -2.21 18.65 2.94
N LEU A 426 -1.19 18.26 2.18
CA LEU A 426 -0.14 19.15 1.67
C LEU A 426 -0.56 20.01 0.46
N GLY A 427 -1.84 20.09 0.13
CA GLY A 427 -2.35 20.94 -0.96
C GLY A 427 -2.68 20.19 -2.26
N GLY A 428 -2.71 18.86 -2.20
CA GLY A 428 -3.33 18.05 -3.25
C GLY A 428 -2.51 17.88 -4.55
N PRO A 429 -3.17 17.47 -5.64
CA PRO A 429 -2.58 16.74 -6.77
C PRO A 429 -1.67 17.54 -7.74
N ASP A 430 -1.41 18.82 -7.49
CA ASP A 430 -0.67 19.67 -8.45
C ASP A 430 0.76 20.03 -8.01
N GLU A 431 1.08 20.08 -6.70
CA GLU A 431 2.45 20.38 -6.22
C GLU A 431 3.16 19.17 -5.59
N TYR A 432 2.43 18.26 -4.94
CA TYR A 432 3.00 17.11 -4.20
C TYR A 432 2.47 15.75 -4.65
N ASN A 433 1.98 15.66 -5.89
CA ASN A 433 1.42 14.43 -6.47
C ASN A 433 2.49 13.46 -6.95
N ASP A 434 3.25 12.97 -6.00
CA ASP A 434 4.10 11.81 -6.21
C ASP A 434 3.97 10.85 -5.04
N PRO A 435 2.76 10.23 -4.87
CA PRO A 435 2.51 9.29 -3.79
C PRO A 435 3.61 8.23 -3.64
N PRO A 436 4.17 7.64 -4.72
CA PRO A 436 5.24 6.66 -4.58
C PRO A 436 6.51 7.18 -3.87
N HIS A 437 6.91 8.43 -4.10
CA HIS A 437 8.08 9.00 -3.40
C HIS A 437 7.74 9.42 -1.97
N TYR A 438 6.50 9.83 -1.70
CA TYR A 438 6.06 10.11 -0.33
C TYR A 438 5.92 8.81 0.48
N GLU A 439 5.40 7.74 -0.13
CA GLU A 439 5.39 6.39 0.44
C GLU A 439 6.79 5.99 0.89
N ASN A 440 7.80 6.14 0.03
CA ASN A 440 9.19 5.86 0.39
C ASN A 440 9.68 6.73 1.55
N ARG A 441 9.29 8.01 1.62
CA ARG A 441 9.59 8.86 2.77
C ARG A 441 8.95 8.31 4.06
N VAL A 442 7.68 7.90 4.02
CA VAL A 442 6.97 7.29 5.15
C VAL A 442 7.64 5.99 5.58
N ILE A 443 8.05 5.15 4.62
CA ILE A 443 8.75 3.88 4.88
C ILE A 443 10.08 4.12 5.60
N VAL A 444 10.89 5.09 5.15
CA VAL A 444 12.16 5.42 5.81
C VAL A 444 11.93 5.93 7.24
N ASP A 445 10.94 6.81 7.43
CA ASP A 445 10.78 7.50 8.70
C ASP A 445 10.09 6.66 9.78
N LEU A 446 9.16 5.79 9.38
CA LEU A 446 8.33 4.97 10.28
C LEU A 446 8.68 3.48 10.24
N GLY A 447 9.49 3.04 9.27
CA GLY A 447 9.65 1.63 8.95
C GLY A 447 10.11 0.78 10.11
N ASP A 448 11.11 1.24 10.85
CA ASP A 448 11.63 0.51 12.00
C ASP A 448 10.63 0.48 13.15
N ILE A 449 9.94 1.59 13.40
CA ILE A 449 8.95 1.70 14.48
C ILE A 449 7.74 0.79 14.21
N CYS A 450 7.29 0.73 12.96
CA CYS A 450 6.10 -0.01 12.55
C CYS A 450 6.39 -1.44 12.03
N GLY A 451 7.65 -1.89 12.13
CA GLY A 451 8.09 -3.18 11.62
C GLY A 451 7.82 -3.41 10.13
N LEU A 452 7.93 -2.37 9.29
CA LEU A 452 7.82 -2.51 7.83
C LEU A 452 8.99 -3.34 7.31
N ASN A 453 8.82 -4.19 6.30
CA ASN A 453 9.88 -5.09 5.83
C ASN A 453 11.23 -4.37 5.62
N LYS A 454 12.33 -4.92 6.17
CA LYS A 454 13.65 -4.27 6.10
C LYS A 454 14.14 -4.07 4.66
N ALA A 455 13.77 -4.97 3.75
CA ALA A 455 14.02 -4.81 2.32
C ALA A 455 13.36 -3.52 1.77
N ASN A 456 12.10 -3.26 2.12
CA ASN A 456 11.39 -2.04 1.71
C ASN A 456 12.06 -0.79 2.28
N ILE A 457 12.50 -0.82 3.54
CA ILE A 457 13.22 0.29 4.18
C ILE A 457 14.52 0.60 3.42
N ARG A 458 15.36 -0.42 3.21
CA ARG A 458 16.62 -0.29 2.45
C ARG A 458 16.40 0.27 1.04
N GLN A 459 15.33 -0.17 0.36
CA GLN A 459 14.98 0.35 -0.96
C GLN A 459 14.53 1.81 -0.92
N ALA A 460 13.70 2.17 0.06
CA ALA A 460 13.20 3.53 0.21
C ALA A 460 14.31 4.52 0.60
N GLU A 461 15.32 4.08 1.37
CA GLU A 461 16.52 4.86 1.69
C GLU A 461 17.32 5.27 0.44
N ALA A 462 17.32 4.44 -0.61
CA ALA A 462 17.99 4.74 -1.86
C ALA A 462 17.24 5.75 -2.75
N ASP A 463 16.01 6.13 -2.39
CA ASP A 463 15.19 7.06 -3.16
C ASP A 463 15.61 8.52 -2.93
N SER A 464 16.55 9.01 -3.73
CA SER A 464 17.00 10.40 -3.67
C SER A 464 15.89 11.44 -3.94
N HIS A 465 14.83 11.08 -4.66
CA HIS A 465 13.69 11.99 -4.90
C HIS A 465 12.84 12.14 -3.64
N ALA A 466 12.56 11.04 -2.93
CA ALA A 466 11.92 11.10 -1.63
C ALA A 466 12.73 11.99 -0.65
N HIS A 467 14.05 11.83 -0.65
CA HIS A 467 14.95 12.58 0.23
C HIS A 467 14.97 14.08 -0.02
N SER A 468 15.00 14.47 -1.29
CA SER A 468 15.10 15.87 -1.70
C SER A 468 13.78 16.63 -1.65
N ARG A 469 12.66 15.95 -1.88
CA ARG A 469 11.33 16.59 -1.97
C ARG A 469 10.60 16.67 -0.64
N PHE A 470 10.72 15.65 0.20
CA PHE A 470 9.95 15.54 1.43
C PHE A 470 10.86 15.64 2.63
N ARG A 471 10.51 16.49 3.60
CA ARG A 471 11.26 16.60 4.85
C ARG A 471 11.00 15.35 5.71
N PRO A 472 12.01 14.86 6.45
CA PRO A 472 11.78 13.80 7.44
C PRO A 472 10.77 14.22 8.51
N TYR A 473 9.99 13.26 9.02
CA TYR A 473 9.12 13.48 10.17
C TYR A 473 9.93 13.88 11.41
N LYS A 474 9.41 14.87 12.15
CA LYS A 474 9.89 15.20 13.50
C LYS A 474 9.59 14.06 14.47
N PRO A 475 10.38 13.87 15.55
CA PRO A 475 10.17 12.78 16.51
C PRO A 475 8.73 12.69 17.05
N GLU A 476 8.10 13.82 17.36
CA GLU A 476 6.72 13.88 17.85
C GLU A 476 5.73 13.42 16.77
N SER A 477 5.92 13.93 15.55
CA SER A 477 5.09 13.58 14.39
C SER A 477 5.25 12.13 13.97
N LYS A 478 6.43 11.51 14.17
CA LYS A 478 6.65 10.07 13.90
C LYS A 478 5.74 9.20 14.75
N ARG A 479 5.58 9.52 16.03
CA ARG A 479 4.70 8.75 16.94
C ARG A 479 3.23 8.86 16.52
N THR A 480 2.76 10.08 16.23
CA THR A 480 1.40 10.30 15.73
C THR A 480 1.15 9.59 14.40
N ALA A 481 2.10 9.67 13.46
CA ALA A 481 1.98 9.00 12.17
C ALA A 481 2.03 7.47 12.30
N ALA A 482 2.83 6.93 13.21
CA ALA A 482 2.88 5.48 13.50
C ALA A 482 1.57 4.97 14.11
N LEU A 483 0.95 5.73 15.01
CA LEU A 483 -0.38 5.42 15.55
C LEU A 483 -1.42 5.44 14.43
N ARG A 484 -1.43 6.48 13.60
CA ARG A 484 -2.32 6.58 12.44
C ARG A 484 -2.12 5.41 11.47
N LEU A 485 -0.87 5.01 11.23
CA LEU A 485 -0.56 3.86 10.38
C LEU A 485 -1.14 2.55 10.95
N ALA A 486 -1.09 2.36 12.28
CA ALA A 486 -1.68 1.21 12.94
C ALA A 486 -3.22 1.21 12.88
N GLU A 487 -3.86 2.38 12.91
CA GLU A 487 -5.31 2.51 12.70
C GLU A 487 -5.72 2.15 11.25
N LEU A 488 -4.89 2.51 10.28
CA LEU A 488 -5.10 2.19 8.86
C LEU A 488 -4.79 0.72 8.52
N PHE A 489 -4.18 -0.03 9.43
CA PHE A 489 -3.89 -1.45 9.24
C PHE A 489 -5.13 -2.30 9.49
N ASP A 490 -5.74 -2.77 8.41
CA ASP A 490 -6.94 -3.60 8.45
C ASP A 490 -6.63 -5.08 8.73
N LEU A 491 -6.61 -5.42 10.03
CA LEU A 491 -6.40 -6.80 10.49
C LEU A 491 -7.53 -7.75 10.04
N GLU A 492 -8.78 -7.27 9.96
CA GLU A 492 -9.91 -8.09 9.53
C GLU A 492 -9.75 -8.53 8.08
N ALA A 493 -9.37 -7.61 7.19
CA ALA A 493 -9.09 -7.92 5.79
C ALA A 493 -7.88 -8.84 5.66
N LEU A 494 -6.84 -8.68 6.47
CA LEU A 494 -5.70 -9.60 6.50
C LEU A 494 -6.12 -11.03 6.88
N LEU A 495 -6.94 -11.19 7.93
CA LEU A 495 -7.42 -12.50 8.37
C LEU A 495 -8.28 -13.18 7.29
N LYS A 496 -9.13 -12.41 6.60
CA LYS A 496 -9.93 -12.88 5.47
C LYS A 496 -9.06 -13.31 4.29
N ALA A 497 -8.01 -12.54 3.96
CA ALA A 497 -7.08 -12.91 2.90
C ALA A 497 -6.26 -14.14 3.26
N PHE A 498 -5.81 -14.28 4.50
CA PHE A 498 -5.16 -15.49 4.97
C PHE A 498 -6.07 -16.70 4.85
N ALA A 499 -7.30 -16.61 5.37
CA ALA A 499 -8.30 -17.68 5.31
C ALA A 499 -8.59 -18.09 3.86
N ALA A 500 -8.79 -17.12 2.96
CA ALA A 500 -9.02 -17.36 1.55
C ALA A 500 -7.82 -18.05 0.88
N GLU A 501 -6.60 -17.52 1.07
CA GLU A 501 -5.38 -18.10 0.51
C GLU A 501 -5.18 -19.52 1.02
N ALA A 502 -5.21 -19.77 2.33
CA ALA A 502 -5.06 -21.10 2.92
C ALA A 502 -6.08 -22.11 2.35
N SER A 503 -7.29 -21.66 2.06
CA SER A 503 -8.36 -22.48 1.47
C SER A 503 -8.20 -22.77 -0.03
N THR A 504 -7.23 -22.15 -0.72
CA THR A 504 -6.91 -22.42 -2.13
C THR A 504 -6.07 -23.68 -2.36
N PHE A 505 -5.79 -24.45 -1.31
CA PHE A 505 -4.99 -25.67 -1.42
C PHE A 505 -5.53 -26.63 -2.49
N GLY A 506 -4.65 -27.07 -3.38
CA GLY A 506 -4.98 -28.03 -4.42
C GLY A 506 -3.76 -28.75 -4.99
N SER A 507 -4.00 -29.64 -5.96
CA SER A 507 -2.94 -30.46 -6.59
C SER A 507 -1.89 -29.64 -7.35
N GLN A 508 -2.17 -28.37 -7.63
CA GLN A 508 -1.27 -27.44 -8.33
C GLN A 508 -0.52 -26.50 -7.38
N SER A 509 -0.81 -26.52 -6.08
CA SER A 509 -0.12 -25.69 -5.09
C SER A 509 1.37 -26.08 -5.04
N CYS A 510 2.27 -25.12 -5.20
CA CYS A 510 3.70 -25.39 -5.09
C CYS A 510 4.10 -25.71 -3.64
N GLN A 511 5.25 -26.36 -3.43
CA GLN A 511 5.72 -26.73 -2.09
C GLN A 511 5.89 -25.52 -1.17
N GLU A 512 6.31 -24.39 -1.74
CA GLU A 512 6.57 -23.14 -1.02
C GLU A 512 5.32 -22.25 -0.90
N SER A 513 4.15 -22.73 -1.35
CA SER A 513 2.91 -21.95 -1.28
C SER A 513 2.38 -21.89 0.15
N LEU A 514 1.75 -20.77 0.51
CA LEU A 514 1.13 -20.60 1.84
C LEU A 514 0.14 -21.74 2.18
N PRO A 515 -0.74 -22.21 1.27
CA PRO A 515 -1.67 -23.31 1.59
C PRO A 515 -0.96 -24.62 1.90
N ARG A 516 0.15 -24.91 1.19
CA ARG A 516 0.93 -26.12 1.44
C ARG A 516 1.66 -26.06 2.78
N LEU A 517 2.35 -24.95 3.02
CA LEU A 517 3.08 -24.71 4.27
C LEU A 517 2.13 -24.64 5.47
N PHE A 518 0.91 -24.13 5.28
CA PHE A 518 -0.14 -24.14 6.29
C PHE A 518 -0.52 -25.56 6.72
N LEU A 519 -0.71 -26.50 5.78
CA LEU A 519 -1.04 -27.88 6.13
C LEU A 519 0.10 -28.60 6.84
N GLU A 520 1.35 -28.33 6.44
CA GLU A 520 2.54 -28.86 7.10
C GLU A 520 2.64 -28.32 8.54
N TRP A 521 2.44 -27.01 8.72
CA TRP A 521 2.38 -26.37 10.02
C TRP A 521 1.22 -26.89 10.89
N ALA A 522 0.01 -27.03 10.33
CA ALA A 522 -1.16 -27.53 11.04
C ALA A 522 -0.95 -28.97 11.51
N ASN A 523 -0.29 -29.80 10.70
CA ASN A 523 0.08 -31.15 11.08
C ASN A 523 1.07 -31.20 12.26
N GLU A 524 1.91 -30.19 12.45
CA GLU A 524 2.86 -30.11 13.55
C GLU A 524 2.29 -29.43 14.80
N ARG A 525 1.46 -28.40 14.62
CA ARG A 525 1.04 -27.49 15.69
C ARG A 525 -0.39 -27.71 16.19
N MET A 526 -1.24 -28.40 15.44
CA MET A 526 -2.62 -28.66 15.85
C MET A 526 -2.80 -30.06 16.44
N THR A 527 -3.55 -30.13 17.54
CA THR A 527 -3.95 -31.39 18.20
C THR A 527 -4.94 -32.17 17.33
N GLN A 528 -5.88 -31.47 16.69
CA GLN A 528 -6.90 -32.03 15.80
C GLN A 528 -6.69 -31.59 14.35
N LYS A 529 -5.72 -32.25 13.70
CA LYS A 529 -5.22 -31.87 12.36
C LYS A 529 -6.27 -31.87 11.25
N HIS A 530 -7.28 -32.73 11.36
CA HIS A 530 -8.30 -32.91 10.32
C HIS A 530 -9.38 -31.82 10.35
N ILE A 531 -9.42 -31.01 11.40
CA ILE A 531 -10.48 -30.00 11.58
C ILE A 531 -10.46 -28.91 10.50
N VAL A 532 -9.30 -28.71 9.86
CA VAL A 532 -9.09 -27.74 8.78
C VAL A 532 -9.67 -28.18 7.43
N PHE A 533 -10.14 -29.42 7.30
CA PHE A 533 -10.77 -29.93 6.08
C PHE A 533 -12.29 -29.92 6.21
N ASP A 534 -13.01 -29.54 5.16
CA ASP A 534 -14.47 -29.54 5.12
C ASP A 534 -15.10 -30.85 5.63
N GLU A 535 -16.21 -30.75 6.37
CA GLU A 535 -16.86 -31.91 7.01
C GLU A 535 -17.48 -32.88 5.98
N ASP A 536 -17.89 -32.36 4.82
CA ASP A 536 -18.62 -33.11 3.80
C ASP A 536 -17.71 -34.08 3.03
N THR A 537 -16.53 -33.61 2.62
CA THR A 537 -15.63 -34.37 1.73
C THR A 537 -14.30 -34.70 2.37
N CYS A 538 -13.89 -33.96 3.41
CA CYS A 538 -12.56 -34.02 4.00
C CYS A 538 -11.42 -33.86 2.97
N THR A 539 -11.66 -33.10 1.89
CA THR A 539 -10.68 -32.90 0.81
C THR A 539 -10.31 -31.45 0.57
N ARG A 540 -11.18 -30.51 0.95
CA ARG A 540 -10.98 -29.08 0.76
C ARG A 540 -10.57 -28.47 2.08
N VAL A 541 -9.54 -27.64 2.04
CA VAL A 541 -9.17 -26.83 3.20
C VAL A 541 -10.19 -25.72 3.35
N GLU A 542 -10.72 -25.55 4.56
CA GLU A 542 -11.67 -24.52 4.90
C GLU A 542 -11.23 -23.86 6.21
N VAL A 543 -10.92 -22.56 6.14
CA VAL A 543 -10.52 -21.76 7.29
C VAL A 543 -11.48 -20.58 7.36
N ASP A 544 -12.10 -20.36 8.52
CA ASP A 544 -12.95 -19.18 8.77
C ASP A 544 -12.18 -18.08 9.50
N GLY A 545 -12.85 -16.96 9.78
CA GLY A 545 -12.23 -15.82 10.46
C GLY A 545 -11.76 -16.11 11.89
N ASP A 546 -12.47 -16.97 12.62
CA ASP A 546 -12.17 -17.25 14.03
C ASP A 546 -10.98 -18.23 14.15
N LEU A 547 -10.92 -19.26 13.30
CA LEU A 547 -9.75 -20.12 13.20
C LEU A 547 -8.54 -19.34 12.65
N ALA A 548 -8.72 -18.49 11.64
CA ALA A 548 -7.66 -17.63 11.12
C ALA A 548 -7.06 -16.71 12.20
N LEU A 549 -7.91 -16.12 13.04
CA LEU A 549 -7.47 -15.31 14.18
C LEU A 549 -6.67 -16.16 15.17
N ALA A 550 -7.18 -17.33 15.58
CA ALA A 550 -6.50 -18.21 16.51
C ALA A 550 -5.12 -18.69 15.97
N ILE A 551 -5.04 -19.05 14.69
CA ILE A 551 -3.78 -19.40 14.02
C ILE A 551 -2.80 -18.22 14.08
N SER A 552 -3.26 -17.02 13.73
CA SER A 552 -2.41 -15.82 13.74
C SER A 552 -1.91 -15.50 15.15
N GLU A 553 -2.74 -15.66 16.17
CA GLU A 553 -2.33 -15.52 17.57
C GLU A 553 -1.28 -16.57 17.96
N VAL A 554 -1.44 -17.83 17.57
CA VAL A 554 -0.42 -18.86 17.82
C VAL A 554 0.91 -18.50 17.16
N VAL A 555 0.88 -18.06 15.90
CA VAL A 555 2.09 -17.73 15.13
C VAL A 555 2.85 -16.53 15.73
N PHE A 556 2.13 -15.49 16.16
CA PHE A 556 2.74 -14.20 16.55
C PHE A 556 2.75 -13.90 18.05
N LEU A 557 1.87 -14.54 18.81
CA LEU A 557 1.72 -14.41 20.27
C LEU A 557 2.02 -15.73 21.01
N GLY A 558 2.24 -16.84 20.29
CA GLY A 558 2.62 -18.14 20.84
C GLY A 558 1.45 -18.98 21.36
N ARG A 559 0.25 -18.40 21.48
CA ARG A 559 -0.96 -19.08 21.92
C ARG A 559 -2.22 -18.34 21.47
N PRO A 560 -3.36 -19.04 21.30
CA PRO A 560 -4.64 -18.37 21.13
C PRO A 560 -5.03 -17.63 22.41
N ASN A 561 -5.70 -16.47 22.29
CA ASN A 561 -6.20 -15.68 23.42
C ASN A 561 -7.74 -15.61 23.44
N GLY A 562 -8.41 -16.53 22.74
CA GLY A 562 -9.87 -16.70 22.77
C GLY A 562 -10.40 -17.12 24.13
N SER A 563 -11.69 -16.89 24.37
CA SER A 563 -12.36 -17.38 25.58
C SER A 563 -12.67 -18.88 25.48
N ASP A 564 -12.93 -19.51 26.64
CA ASP A 564 -13.29 -20.94 26.71
C ASP A 564 -14.59 -21.30 25.98
N SER A 565 -15.43 -20.30 25.67
CA SER A 565 -16.69 -20.48 24.94
C SER A 565 -16.52 -20.45 23.42
N GLU A 566 -15.39 -19.97 22.91
CA GLU A 566 -15.16 -19.95 21.47
C GLU A 566 -14.83 -21.36 20.97
N SER A 567 -15.53 -21.76 19.92
CA SER A 567 -15.37 -23.07 19.30
C SER A 567 -15.32 -22.95 17.79
N TYR A 568 -14.53 -23.79 17.16
CA TYR A 568 -14.50 -23.98 15.72
C TYR A 568 -14.93 -25.42 15.44
N ARG A 569 -16.04 -25.58 14.70
CA ARG A 569 -16.63 -26.89 14.40
C ARG A 569 -16.89 -27.76 15.64
N GLY A 570 -17.42 -27.13 16.68
CA GLY A 570 -17.76 -27.79 17.95
C GLY A 570 -16.57 -28.03 18.90
N GLU A 571 -15.33 -27.82 18.44
CA GLU A 571 -14.13 -27.99 19.25
C GLU A 571 -13.64 -26.66 19.81
N ARG A 572 -13.18 -26.64 21.06
CA ARG A 572 -12.73 -25.40 21.71
C ARG A 572 -11.45 -24.92 21.03
N LEU A 573 -11.40 -23.67 20.58
CA LEU A 573 -10.24 -23.11 19.87
C LEU A 573 -8.94 -23.27 20.67
N LEU A 574 -8.98 -23.05 21.99
CA LEU A 574 -7.81 -23.20 22.87
C LEU A 574 -7.24 -24.63 22.88
N SER A 575 -8.09 -25.65 22.69
CA SER A 575 -7.69 -27.05 22.71
C SER A 575 -7.12 -27.55 21.38
N LEU A 576 -7.29 -26.78 20.30
CA LEU A 576 -6.85 -27.17 18.96
C LEU A 576 -5.35 -27.06 18.73
N PHE A 577 -4.61 -26.39 19.61
CA PHE A 577 -3.19 -26.11 19.41
C PHE A 577 -2.34 -26.71 20.52
N HIS A 578 -1.16 -27.23 20.16
CA HIS A 578 -0.16 -27.63 21.14
C HIS A 578 0.39 -26.40 21.87
N HIS A 579 0.55 -26.50 23.19
CA HIS A 579 1.22 -25.46 23.95
C HIS A 579 2.73 -25.54 23.70
N ASP A 580 3.29 -24.52 23.04
CA ASP A 580 4.73 -24.40 22.81
C ASP A 580 5.31 -23.38 23.78
N GLU A 581 5.73 -23.85 24.96
CA GLU A 581 6.33 -23.01 25.99
C GLU A 581 7.61 -22.32 25.49
N GLU A 582 8.36 -22.97 24.60
CA GLU A 582 9.60 -22.41 24.04
C GLU A 582 9.30 -21.23 23.13
N LEU A 583 8.30 -21.34 22.25
CA LEU A 583 7.85 -20.24 21.39
C LEU A 583 7.30 -19.07 22.22
N VAL A 584 6.52 -19.35 23.26
CA VAL A 584 6.01 -18.31 24.16
C VAL A 584 7.17 -17.59 24.86
N ALA A 585 8.16 -18.34 25.36
CA ALA A 585 9.35 -17.77 25.99
C ALA A 585 10.21 -16.97 25.00
N GLU A 586 10.33 -17.42 23.75
CA GLU A 586 11.02 -16.68 22.69
C GLU A 586 10.33 -15.35 22.38
N ILE A 587 9.01 -15.36 22.19
CA ILE A 587 8.21 -14.16 21.93
C ILE A 587 8.30 -13.17 23.10
N ALA A 588 8.26 -13.66 24.34
CA ALA A 588 8.43 -12.85 25.53
C ALA A 588 9.83 -12.21 25.60
N ARG A 589 10.89 -12.97 25.30
CA ARG A 589 12.27 -12.45 25.23
C ARG A 589 12.41 -11.36 24.16
N GLN A 590 11.83 -11.57 22.98
CA GLN A 590 11.84 -10.57 21.91
C GLN A 590 11.11 -9.29 22.33
N ALA A 591 9.94 -9.40 22.97
CA ALA A 591 9.18 -8.26 23.45
C ALA A 591 9.97 -7.47 24.53
N ALA A 592 10.59 -8.16 25.48
CA ALA A 592 11.42 -7.54 26.51
C ALA A 592 12.62 -6.79 25.92
N GLY A 593 13.33 -7.40 24.96
CA GLY A 593 14.46 -6.76 24.28
C GLY A 593 14.06 -5.52 23.48
N GLN A 594 12.87 -5.51 22.87
CA GLN A 594 12.33 -4.33 22.18
C GLN A 594 11.97 -3.20 23.14
N GLU A 595 11.36 -3.53 24.29
CA GLU A 595 11.03 -2.54 25.31
C GLU A 595 12.30 -1.91 25.91
N GLU A 596 13.35 -2.72 26.14
CA GLU A 596 14.65 -2.23 26.60
C GLU A 596 15.32 -1.32 25.57
N ALA A 597 15.33 -1.71 24.29
CA ALA A 597 15.87 -0.89 23.20
C ALA A 597 15.12 0.45 23.06
N ALA A 598 13.80 0.44 23.17
CA ALA A 598 12.98 1.66 23.12
C ALA A 598 13.25 2.59 24.32
N LYS A 599 13.45 2.02 25.52
CA LYS A 599 13.84 2.79 26.72
C LYS A 599 15.23 3.39 26.57
N GLU A 600 16.19 2.66 26.00
CA GLU A 600 17.54 3.16 25.75
C GLU A 600 17.54 4.31 24.73
N GLU A 601 16.76 4.19 23.66
CA GLU A 601 16.62 5.25 22.65
C GLU A 601 15.97 6.52 23.24
N ALA A 602 14.90 6.36 24.03
CA ALA A 602 14.28 7.48 24.73
C ALA A 602 15.25 8.17 25.71
N ALA A 603 16.05 7.40 26.46
CA ALA A 603 17.05 7.94 27.36
C ALA A 603 18.17 8.71 26.63
N LYS A 604 18.60 8.24 25.44
CA LYS A 604 19.55 8.96 24.58
C LYS A 604 18.97 10.28 24.07
N GLU A 605 17.68 10.30 23.72
CA GLU A 605 16.99 11.51 23.27
C GLU A 605 16.89 12.55 24.40
N GLU A 606 16.56 12.13 25.62
CA GLU A 606 16.54 13.01 26.80
C GLU A 606 17.92 13.54 27.18
N ALA A 607 18.95 12.68 27.15
CA ALA A 607 20.33 13.07 27.45
C ALA A 607 20.89 14.12 26.46
N GLY A 608 20.42 14.08 25.21
CA GLY A 608 20.77 15.07 24.18
C GLY A 608 20.24 16.47 24.46
N LYS A 609 19.07 16.59 25.12
CA LYS A 609 18.42 17.88 25.42
C LYS A 609 19.07 18.65 26.59
N GLY A 610 19.96 18.01 27.36
CA GLY A 610 20.48 18.56 28.63
C GLY A 610 21.77 19.40 28.56
N LYS A 611 22.39 19.59 27.38
CA LYS A 611 23.66 20.36 27.26
C LYS A 611 23.53 21.73 26.61
N ASP A 612 22.36 22.08 26.10
CA ASP A 612 22.08 23.46 25.76
C ASP A 612 21.84 24.21 27.06
N LYS A 613 22.95 24.77 27.57
CA LYS A 613 22.98 25.77 28.63
C LYS A 613 21.78 26.69 28.38
N PRO A 614 20.93 27.00 29.38
CA PRO A 614 19.83 27.94 29.20
C PRO A 614 20.42 29.25 28.69
N VAL A 615 20.41 29.41 27.37
CA VAL A 615 20.67 30.68 26.72
C VAL A 615 19.51 31.51 27.22
N ALA A 616 19.84 32.54 28.02
CA ALA A 616 18.88 33.43 28.66
C ALA A 616 17.73 33.66 27.68
N ALA A 617 16.50 33.24 28.05
CA ALA A 617 15.34 33.18 27.17
C ALA A 617 15.34 34.40 26.25
N GLU A 618 15.84 34.22 25.02
CA GLU A 618 15.92 35.31 24.06
C GLU A 618 14.48 35.69 23.81
N ALA A 619 14.12 36.93 24.12
CA ALA A 619 12.78 37.45 23.92
C ALA A 619 12.36 37.08 22.49
N LYS A 620 11.31 36.25 22.37
CA LYS A 620 10.88 35.75 21.08
C LYS A 620 10.35 36.94 20.29
N MET A 621 11.18 37.43 19.38
CA MET A 621 10.83 38.52 18.49
C MET A 621 9.81 38.01 17.48
N VAL A 622 8.62 38.62 17.48
CA VAL A 622 7.57 38.36 16.50
C VAL A 622 7.47 39.55 15.56
N LEU A 623 7.44 39.29 14.25
CA LEU A 623 7.11 40.31 13.26
C LEU A 623 5.61 40.36 13.04
N GLU A 624 5.05 41.57 13.05
CA GLU A 624 3.65 41.81 12.73
C GLU A 624 3.55 42.75 11.53
N VAL A 625 2.59 42.53 10.63
CA VAL A 625 2.29 43.39 9.48
C VAL A 625 0.96 44.12 9.69
N ASP A 626 0.90 45.40 9.36
CA ASP A 626 -0.32 46.18 9.44
C ASP A 626 -1.27 45.83 8.28
N LEU A 627 -2.43 45.27 8.62
CA LEU A 627 -3.47 44.96 7.66
C LEU A 627 -4.42 46.14 7.36
N GLY A 628 -4.27 47.26 8.08
CA GLY A 628 -5.11 48.45 8.07
C GLY A 628 -6.21 48.42 9.14
N SER A 629 -6.62 47.22 9.56
CA SER A 629 -7.59 46.98 10.64
C SER A 629 -6.96 46.48 11.92
N HIS A 630 -5.82 45.77 11.82
CA HIS A 630 -5.10 45.18 12.93
C HIS A 630 -3.68 44.80 12.50
N TRP A 631 -2.80 44.57 13.47
CA TRP A 631 -1.48 44.01 13.26
C TRP A 631 -1.56 42.49 13.26
N ALA A 632 -1.27 41.86 12.13
CA ALA A 632 -1.30 40.41 11.99
C ALA A 632 0.11 39.84 12.17
N LYS A 633 0.26 38.80 12.98
CA LYS A 633 1.52 38.07 13.12
C LYS A 633 1.93 37.46 11.77
N ILE A 634 3.20 37.59 11.41
CA ILE A 634 3.80 36.90 10.27
C ILE A 634 4.21 35.50 10.75
N ASP A 635 3.22 34.61 10.89
CA ASP A 635 3.36 33.33 11.59
C ASP A 635 3.92 32.19 10.72
N ALA A 636 5.08 32.41 10.12
CA ALA A 636 5.85 31.32 9.55
C ALA A 636 7.24 31.32 10.19
N ALA A 637 7.51 30.29 11.01
CA ALA A 637 8.84 30.06 11.59
C ALA A 637 9.96 30.11 10.52
N ASP A 638 9.64 29.69 9.29
CA ASP A 638 10.54 29.76 8.13
C ASP A 638 10.85 31.21 7.67
N ILE A 639 9.94 32.17 7.85
CA ILE A 639 10.18 33.60 7.54
C ILE A 639 11.06 34.23 8.60
N MET A 640 10.78 33.99 9.89
CA MET A 640 11.60 34.52 10.99
C MET A 640 13.05 34.02 10.89
N ARG A 641 13.25 32.73 10.57
CA ARG A 641 14.59 32.18 10.31
C ARG A 641 15.31 32.91 9.18
N LYS A 642 14.62 33.17 8.06
CA LYS A 642 15.20 33.93 6.93
C LYS A 642 15.53 35.37 7.30
N VAL A 643 14.69 36.03 8.10
CA VAL A 643 14.97 37.38 8.63
C VAL A 643 16.25 37.35 9.45
N SER A 644 16.39 36.43 10.41
CA SER A 644 17.61 36.30 11.22
C SER A 644 18.86 36.00 10.38
N GLU A 645 18.75 35.14 9.36
CA GLU A 645 19.86 34.84 8.44
C GLU A 645 20.29 36.05 7.59
N VAL A 646 19.34 36.85 7.11
CA VAL A 646 19.57 38.06 6.31
C VAL A 646 20.21 39.15 7.19
N GLU A 647 19.72 39.33 8.41
CA GLU A 647 20.31 40.27 9.37
C GLU A 647 21.73 39.88 9.77
N ALA A 648 21.99 38.59 10.01
CA ALA A 648 23.32 38.08 10.31
C ALA A 648 24.33 38.33 9.18
N LYS A 649 23.85 38.45 7.93
CA LYS A 649 24.65 38.79 6.75
C LYS A 649 24.79 40.30 6.51
N GLY A 650 24.11 41.14 7.30
CA GLY A 650 24.04 42.58 7.09
C GLY A 650 23.22 42.99 5.87
N GLU A 651 22.37 42.10 5.36
CA GLU A 651 21.41 42.38 4.30
C GLU A 651 20.12 42.94 4.92
N SER A 652 19.34 43.72 4.16
CA SER A 652 18.10 44.36 4.65
C SER A 652 16.84 43.85 3.97
N GLU A 653 16.94 42.95 2.99
CA GLU A 653 15.80 42.49 2.20
C GLU A 653 15.58 40.98 2.33
N VAL A 654 14.33 40.59 2.64
CA VAL A 654 13.93 39.17 2.73
C VAL A 654 12.81 38.91 1.73
N CYS A 655 13.03 37.99 0.78
CA CYS A 655 11.99 37.56 -0.16
C CYS A 655 11.37 36.23 0.29
N PHE A 656 10.04 36.17 0.29
CA PHE A 656 9.29 34.96 0.63
C PHE A 656 7.97 34.88 -0.16
N ARG A 657 7.37 33.70 -0.21
CA ARG A 657 6.09 33.45 -0.85
C ARG A 657 5.09 33.02 0.22
N ASP A 658 3.92 33.65 0.24
CA ASP A 658 2.85 33.32 1.17
C ASP A 658 1.49 33.48 0.48
N ARG A 659 0.57 32.56 0.75
CA ARG A 659 -0.78 32.49 0.15
C ARG A 659 -0.80 32.75 -1.37
N GLY A 660 0.18 32.19 -2.08
CA GLY A 660 0.31 32.30 -3.54
C GLY A 660 1.04 33.55 -4.05
N PHE A 661 1.22 34.59 -3.24
CA PHE A 661 1.85 35.85 -3.63
C PHE A 661 3.32 35.93 -3.22
N ASN A 662 4.12 36.65 -4.01
CA ASN A 662 5.51 36.94 -3.68
C ASN A 662 5.63 38.25 -2.89
N TYR A 663 6.29 38.20 -1.75
CA TYR A 663 6.52 39.33 -0.87
C TYR A 663 8.01 39.61 -0.67
N LYS A 664 8.33 40.88 -0.46
CA LYS A 664 9.63 41.36 0.00
C LYS A 664 9.47 42.14 1.30
N ILE A 665 10.19 41.76 2.34
CA ILE A 665 10.35 42.53 3.57
C ILE A 665 11.59 43.39 3.40
N ASP A 666 11.44 44.71 3.52
CA ASP A 666 12.55 45.63 3.69
C ASP A 666 12.66 45.94 5.19
N LEU A 667 13.69 45.39 5.83
CA LEU A 667 13.97 45.53 7.26
C LEU A 667 14.50 46.92 7.62
N GLN A 668 15.04 47.66 6.66
CA GLN A 668 15.51 49.03 6.90
C GLN A 668 14.33 50.01 6.92
N GLN A 669 13.38 49.81 6.00
CA GLN A 669 12.16 50.62 5.91
C GLN A 669 11.03 50.07 6.79
N MET A 670 11.19 48.87 7.36
CA MET A 670 10.17 48.16 8.12
C MET A 670 8.85 48.04 7.36
N VAL A 671 8.91 47.56 6.11
CA VAL A 671 7.73 47.39 5.25
C VAL A 671 7.70 46.06 4.52
N GLN A 672 6.50 45.52 4.34
CA GLN A 672 6.20 44.41 3.44
C GLN A 672 5.74 44.95 2.10
N ILE A 673 6.31 44.46 1.01
CA ILE A 673 5.97 44.83 -0.36
C ILE A 673 5.47 43.59 -1.07
N ASN A 674 4.22 43.59 -1.53
CA ASN A 674 3.74 42.57 -2.45
C ASN A 674 4.32 42.88 -3.84
N LEU A 675 5.16 41.97 -4.37
CA LEU A 675 5.93 42.19 -5.59
C LEU A 675 5.06 42.22 -6.85
N GLU A 676 3.85 41.67 -6.79
CA GLU A 676 2.92 41.62 -7.93
C GLU A 676 2.05 42.87 -8.01
N THR A 677 1.59 43.37 -6.86
CA THR A 677 0.67 44.53 -6.79
C THR A 677 1.38 45.84 -6.48
N GLY A 678 2.63 45.80 -6.01
CA GLY A 678 3.36 46.96 -5.50
C GLY A 678 2.82 47.52 -4.17
N LYS A 679 1.78 46.90 -3.59
CA LYS A 679 1.18 47.36 -2.34
C LYS A 679 2.19 47.23 -1.19
N ARG A 680 2.36 48.30 -0.43
CA ARG A 680 3.24 48.40 0.74
C ARG A 680 2.41 48.36 2.02
N ARG A 681 2.88 47.63 3.02
CA ARG A 681 2.30 47.57 4.37
C ARG A 681 3.41 47.75 5.39
N GLU A 682 3.12 48.43 6.50
CA GLU A 682 4.09 48.60 7.57
C GLU A 682 4.29 47.28 8.33
N ILE A 683 5.51 47.07 8.82
CA ILE A 683 5.88 45.94 9.67
C ILE A 683 6.41 46.51 10.98
N ARG A 684 6.18 45.81 12.09
CA ARG A 684 6.84 46.09 13.37
C ARG A 684 7.41 44.82 13.99
N ARG A 685 8.40 45.00 14.85
CA ARG A 685 8.91 43.95 15.75
C ARG A 685 8.24 44.11 17.09
N ARG A 686 7.74 43.00 17.64
CA ARG A 686 7.20 42.94 18.99
C ARG A 686 7.95 41.85 19.75
N GLU A 687 8.50 42.20 20.90
CA GLU A 687 8.99 41.21 21.84
C GLU A 687 7.75 40.56 22.47
N GLU A 688 7.55 39.28 22.19
CA GLU A 688 6.56 38.50 22.90
C GLU A 688 7.13 38.24 24.29
N ALA A 689 6.72 39.08 25.25
CA ALA A 689 6.96 38.78 26.66
C ALA A 689 6.42 37.37 26.88
N GLY A 690 7.27 36.44 27.33
CA GLY A 690 6.92 35.04 27.58
C GLY A 690 5.91 34.92 28.72
N GLY A 691 4.70 35.44 28.50
CA GLY A 691 3.53 35.23 29.32
C GLY A 691 3.19 33.76 29.21
N LYS A 692 3.07 33.11 30.37
CA LYS A 692 2.46 31.80 30.49
C LYS A 692 1.21 31.78 29.64
N ASP A 693 1.07 30.78 28.79
CA ASP A 693 -0.16 30.50 28.06
C ASP A 693 -1.33 30.54 29.06
N GLU A 694 -2.08 31.64 29.07
CA GLU A 694 -3.42 31.67 29.62
C GLU A 694 -4.23 30.85 28.63
N GLU A 695 -4.36 29.56 28.92
CA GLU A 695 -5.41 28.72 28.36
C GLU A 695 -6.73 29.47 28.55
N GLU A 696 -7.25 30.02 27.45
CA GLU A 696 -8.61 30.55 27.36
C GLU A 696 -9.56 29.42 27.78
N SER A 697 -10.04 29.48 29.02
CA SER A 697 -11.23 28.77 29.46
C SER A 697 -12.41 29.34 28.68
N GLU A 698 -12.88 28.62 27.65
CA GLU A 698 -14.17 28.90 27.03
C GLU A 698 -15.27 28.64 28.07
N ASP A 699 -15.96 29.72 28.42
CA ASP A 699 -17.01 29.79 29.41
C ASP A 699 -18.20 28.85 29.10
N GLU A 700 -18.66 28.18 30.16
CA GLU A 700 -19.98 27.58 30.29
C GLU A 700 -21.04 28.70 30.24
N ASP A 701 -21.82 28.77 29.17
CA ASP A 701 -23.07 29.54 29.17
C ASP A 701 -24.25 28.62 29.51
N GLU A 702 -24.86 28.96 30.64
CA GLU A 702 -26.03 28.39 31.29
C GLU A 702 -27.31 28.59 30.44
N ASP A 703 -28.04 27.50 30.18
CA ASP A 703 -29.45 27.55 29.80
C ASP A 703 -30.32 27.35 31.06
N GLU A 704 -30.81 28.45 31.65
CA GLU A 704 -32.02 28.48 32.50
C GLU A 704 -32.90 29.70 32.13
N GLU A 705 -33.99 29.46 31.38
CA GLU A 705 -35.38 29.90 31.69
C GLU A 705 -36.41 29.32 30.70
#